data_AF-A0A847H9A2-F1
#
_entry.id   AF-A0A847H9A2-F1
#
_cell.length_a   1.000
_cell.length_b   1.000
_cell.length_c   1.000
_cell.angle_alpha   90.00
_cell.angle_beta   90.00
_cell.angle_gamma   90.00
#
_symmetry.space_group_name_H-M   'P 1'
#
loop_
_entity.id
_entity.type
_entity.pdbx_description
1 polymer ?
#
loop_
_entity_poly.entity_id
_entity_poly.type
_entity_poly.pdbx_seq_one_letter_code
_entity_poly.pdbx_strand_id
1 'polypeptide(L)'
;MSTPFADLQDSLLLWASQTELDIAGRLSGAEWFTDTALTADELESIDRFYGTFLARQISAGAELPDLLEITPALATATLVSHASVNTDPGRFFTDHLVGLGLEARAEWAELLEGQVPVLLGRVGLTVLDAPAVDLLAVHAGLPWAEVGTLLELLDRTGGGDVAALLLDGSWAWPDMEDETLDITAAVAELAPGRFAALLDGINELRAFALEHPTSWPDRVLPDSLPALVAEPVIAELRERPVGMLDRASAVGVATRELRPRLIFDARRAKVCLRLPQQRVRDELGEVSWRVNVEGTTRIFRTGRPWGEPTWSEALDITVERQIREATVQDVSNGITWTTPVVETADPVLIFAANGQNLTAVSTLHHREVWVLVPADATITDTAAGQELPVLEELEVEGWTSWIARRLDLTEAASLQVTRDSQTSRLRSVDPRQRVTFLHPSEPLEDVRSLSGLPVYPGELIADFPPTPSGRDETWQLSISAYARPGAAGDEIAPPEPLEIQAGGGQFAIFDPEDYDSPWVGEYLVRVRGPRGESFRHRYTIVEGMVARTIIDNDRSVRIPAVSGLSDAQLYINHGDKPFAVDPRRVTVDAHSAGADFAVETDEGDRLPLRFVPPRMAFELPVREGTMWRTTRLICTPRDLDPAGELRVRVGGEMGRPQVRVLNNHGTPVRTVPLKQTDPLTYSAPFRALATSAATLPSGRVELEWVDSRADERTSVTLAELSTPHCAGVTVQDGALVFEDLAQRSLGAWVWPLTAPWAPAVTLPEVEKSTPLPESLIDAGPLAVILHSVDPFTTLRAPQYPGERALTAEQPGYYTAQNNGLESLSAFLAGEREEAPTDPEIMPILWELLAETDDPRSRSAVSATFASAPSAAIAALADSLVPAGLQPGRVIASGLATVASGPGEPGRDTGHRAAWLGALELLAEIAATEESDRVAQRELRNRLADVAGRGILNTLDTGHDSSLDSACIDQSTVLIAKMDAAQQEALLAHFFSSAELVPGALSDDNARLLAVFETFRRREELIDLLTSEDLIKPAVSLLRGLRSANRALYSNARVRFDKLDGVNTDERANAWALAPVVSLVFALAARMHAHGLMGKSKTLEAASRGWSRMADIVPDLVSGDLVSAEAMVLATQRGA
;
A
#
# COMPACT_ATOMS: atom_id res chain seq x y z
N MET A 1 -36.82 -38.85 -9.73
CA MET A 1 -35.51 -39.14 -9.11
C MET A 1 -35.46 -38.29 -7.87
N SER A 2 -35.34 -38.87 -6.67
CA SER A 2 -35.14 -38.07 -5.47
C SER A 2 -33.74 -37.46 -5.53
N THR A 3 -33.62 -36.19 -5.16
CA THR A 3 -32.33 -35.54 -5.02
C THR A 3 -31.55 -36.22 -3.89
N PRO A 4 -30.24 -36.48 -4.04
CA PRO A 4 -29.39 -37.01 -2.96
C PRO A 4 -29.18 -36.01 -1.81
N PHE A 5 -29.49 -34.72 -2.02
CA PHE A 5 -29.58 -33.73 -0.94
C PHE A 5 -30.87 -33.91 -0.12
N ALA A 6 -30.72 -33.94 1.20
CA ALA A 6 -31.82 -34.07 2.14
C ALA A 6 -32.37 -32.71 2.59
N ASP A 7 -31.52 -31.69 2.71
CA ASP A 7 -31.93 -30.31 2.99
C ASP A 7 -31.69 -29.40 1.77
N LEU A 8 -32.78 -29.05 1.08
CA LEU A 8 -32.77 -28.16 -0.09
C LEU A 8 -32.73 -26.67 0.29
N GLN A 9 -32.83 -26.33 1.59
CA GLN A 9 -32.77 -24.96 2.10
C GLN A 9 -31.43 -24.61 2.74
N ASP A 10 -30.46 -25.53 2.71
CA ASP A 10 -29.11 -25.29 3.23
C ASP A 10 -28.46 -24.09 2.55
N SER A 11 -28.00 -23.13 3.34
CA SER A 11 -27.39 -21.90 2.86
C SER A 11 -26.10 -22.13 2.05
N LEU A 12 -25.43 -23.27 2.27
CA LEU A 12 -24.22 -23.65 1.54
C LEU A 12 -24.48 -24.50 0.28
N LEU A 13 -25.73 -24.87 -0.03
CA LEU A 13 -26.03 -25.74 -1.17
C LEU A 13 -25.61 -25.12 -2.52
N LEU A 14 -25.88 -23.82 -2.69
CA LEU A 14 -25.48 -23.09 -3.90
C LEU A 14 -23.95 -22.99 -4.01
N TRP A 15 -23.28 -22.70 -2.88
CA TRP A 15 -21.82 -22.69 -2.80
C TRP A 15 -21.24 -24.06 -3.17
N ALA A 16 -21.71 -25.14 -2.56
CA ALA A 16 -21.20 -26.49 -2.82
C ALA A 16 -21.36 -26.87 -4.30
N SER A 17 -22.51 -26.54 -4.91
CA SER A 17 -22.77 -26.81 -6.33
C SER A 17 -21.86 -25.99 -7.26
N GLN A 18 -21.63 -24.71 -6.96
CA GLN A 18 -20.78 -23.83 -7.77
C GLN A 18 -19.30 -24.20 -7.62
N THR A 19 -18.85 -24.45 -6.39
CA THR A 19 -17.47 -24.81 -6.08
C THR A 19 -17.11 -26.20 -6.63
N GLU A 20 -18.02 -27.18 -6.56
CA GLU A 20 -17.83 -28.49 -7.22
C GLU A 20 -17.59 -28.33 -8.72
N LEU A 21 -18.38 -27.49 -9.40
CA LEU A 21 -18.21 -27.22 -10.82
C LEU A 21 -16.91 -26.46 -11.14
N ASP A 22 -16.52 -25.51 -10.30
CA ASP A 22 -15.27 -24.75 -10.45
C ASP A 22 -14.05 -25.68 -10.31
N ILE A 23 -13.98 -26.45 -9.21
CA ILE A 23 -12.87 -27.39 -8.96
C ILE A 23 -12.82 -28.47 -10.05
N ALA A 24 -13.97 -29.05 -10.43
CA ALA A 24 -14.02 -30.01 -11.54
C ALA A 24 -13.56 -29.40 -12.87
N GLY A 25 -13.85 -28.11 -13.10
CA GLY A 25 -13.36 -27.34 -14.24
C GLY A 25 -11.84 -27.16 -14.22
N ARG A 26 -11.26 -26.80 -13.06
CA ARG A 26 -9.80 -26.65 -12.88
C ARG A 26 -9.05 -27.98 -12.98
N LEU A 27 -9.64 -29.07 -12.49
CA LEU A 27 -9.10 -30.42 -12.60
C LEU A 27 -9.16 -30.98 -14.02
N SER A 28 -10.01 -30.42 -14.89
CA SER A 28 -10.18 -30.89 -16.26
C SER A 28 -8.89 -30.72 -17.07
N GLY A 29 -8.22 -31.84 -17.36
CA GLY A 29 -6.97 -31.84 -18.12
C GLY A 29 -5.71 -31.73 -17.27
N ALA A 30 -5.84 -31.67 -15.94
CA ALA A 30 -4.72 -31.80 -15.00
C ALA A 30 -4.36 -33.29 -14.81
N GLU A 31 -3.06 -33.60 -14.75
CA GLU A 31 -2.59 -34.97 -14.43
C GLU A 31 -2.48 -35.16 -12.91
N TRP A 32 -1.99 -34.13 -12.21
CA TRP A 32 -1.82 -34.09 -10.76
C TRP A 32 -2.67 -32.97 -10.16
N PHE A 33 -3.18 -33.19 -8.94
CA PHE A 33 -4.02 -32.19 -8.25
C PHE A 33 -3.31 -30.83 -8.11
N THR A 34 -2.01 -30.86 -7.85
CA THR A 34 -1.15 -29.66 -7.73
C THR A 34 -1.11 -28.79 -8.99
N ASP A 35 -1.51 -29.31 -10.16
CA ASP A 35 -1.55 -28.53 -11.41
C ASP A 35 -2.78 -27.59 -11.53
N THR A 36 -3.69 -27.61 -10.55
CA THR A 36 -4.95 -26.82 -10.55
C THR A 36 -4.82 -25.36 -10.12
N ALA A 37 -3.63 -24.95 -9.65
CA ALA A 37 -3.35 -23.64 -9.07
C ALA A 37 -4.18 -23.27 -7.82
N LEU A 38 -4.83 -24.24 -7.16
CA LEU A 38 -5.47 -24.02 -5.86
C LEU A 38 -4.41 -23.76 -4.78
N THR A 39 -4.64 -22.75 -3.95
CA THR A 39 -3.77 -22.40 -2.80
C THR A 39 -4.17 -23.16 -1.54
N ALA A 40 -3.28 -23.23 -0.55
CA ALA A 40 -3.61 -23.76 0.77
C ALA A 40 -4.82 -23.05 1.42
N ASP A 41 -4.83 -21.72 1.33
CA ASP A 41 -5.86 -20.87 1.93
C ASP A 41 -7.23 -21.08 1.27
N GLU A 42 -7.28 -21.33 -0.05
CA GLU A 42 -8.50 -21.75 -0.74
C GLU A 42 -8.96 -23.14 -0.29
N LEU A 43 -8.03 -24.11 -0.16
CA LEU A 43 -8.34 -25.47 0.27
C LEU A 43 -8.87 -25.53 1.70
N GLU A 44 -8.29 -24.76 2.62
CA GLU A 44 -8.77 -24.67 3.99
C GLU A 44 -10.20 -24.08 4.05
N SER A 45 -10.48 -23.07 3.21
CA SER A 45 -11.84 -22.54 3.09
C SER A 45 -12.81 -23.60 2.56
N ILE A 46 -12.38 -24.45 1.62
CA ILE A 46 -13.17 -25.57 1.09
C ILE A 46 -13.41 -26.62 2.18
N ASP A 47 -12.38 -27.01 2.94
CA ASP A 47 -12.48 -27.98 4.04
C ASP A 47 -13.54 -27.55 5.05
N ARG A 48 -13.50 -26.28 5.48
CA ARG A 48 -14.45 -25.74 6.46
C ARG A 48 -15.90 -25.75 5.95
N PHE A 49 -16.13 -25.25 4.74
CA PHE A 49 -17.48 -25.14 4.20
C PHE A 49 -18.05 -26.48 3.76
N TYR A 50 -17.23 -27.35 3.15
CA TYR A 50 -17.66 -28.68 2.75
C TYR A 50 -17.97 -29.54 3.97
N GLY A 51 -17.15 -29.47 5.01
CA GLY A 51 -17.43 -30.15 6.28
C GLY A 51 -18.75 -29.70 6.91
N THR A 52 -18.98 -28.37 6.98
CA THR A 52 -20.24 -27.80 7.48
C THR A 52 -21.45 -28.26 6.65
N PHE A 53 -21.31 -28.27 5.33
CA PHE A 53 -22.33 -28.74 4.41
C PHE A 53 -22.65 -30.23 4.59
N LEU A 54 -21.63 -31.10 4.63
CA LEU A 54 -21.80 -32.54 4.86
C LEU A 54 -22.49 -32.81 6.20
N ALA A 55 -22.04 -32.14 7.27
CA ALA A 55 -22.61 -32.32 8.61
C ALA A 55 -24.12 -32.01 8.63
N ARG A 56 -24.55 -30.97 7.92
CA ARG A 56 -25.97 -30.57 7.81
C ARG A 56 -26.78 -31.54 6.99
N GLN A 57 -26.29 -31.92 5.81
CA GLN A 57 -27.00 -32.87 4.94
C GLN A 57 -27.17 -34.24 5.60
N ILE A 58 -26.13 -34.74 6.27
CA ILE A 58 -26.19 -35.99 7.04
C ILE A 58 -27.18 -35.87 8.19
N SER A 59 -27.14 -34.76 8.94
CA SER A 59 -28.11 -34.50 10.02
C SER A 59 -29.56 -34.42 9.51
N ALA A 60 -29.76 -33.98 8.26
CA ALA A 60 -31.05 -33.95 7.58
C ALA A 60 -31.47 -35.32 7.01
N GLY A 61 -30.60 -36.34 7.07
CA GLY A 61 -30.89 -37.72 6.66
C GLY A 61 -30.31 -38.14 5.31
N ALA A 62 -29.34 -37.40 4.75
CA ALA A 62 -28.57 -37.85 3.60
C ALA A 62 -27.52 -38.90 4.00
N GLU A 63 -27.18 -39.79 3.08
CA GLU A 63 -26.13 -40.81 3.28
C GLU A 63 -24.80 -40.30 2.70
N LEU A 64 -23.71 -40.46 3.45
CA LEU A 64 -22.37 -39.99 3.03
C LEU A 64 -21.93 -40.55 1.65
N PRO A 65 -22.12 -41.84 1.31
CA PRO A 65 -21.78 -42.36 -0.01
C PRO A 65 -22.48 -41.62 -1.17
N ASP A 66 -23.75 -41.26 -1.00
CA ASP A 66 -24.54 -40.58 -2.03
C ASP A 66 -24.04 -39.13 -2.23
N LEU A 67 -23.60 -38.48 -1.15
CA LEU A 67 -22.99 -37.15 -1.20
C LEU A 67 -21.62 -37.20 -1.90
N LEU A 68 -20.75 -38.15 -1.54
CA LEU A 68 -19.45 -38.33 -2.20
C LEU A 68 -19.59 -38.61 -3.71
N GLU A 69 -20.67 -39.29 -4.13
CA GLU A 69 -20.93 -39.56 -5.54
C GLU A 69 -21.22 -38.30 -6.36
N ILE A 70 -21.86 -37.29 -5.78
CA ILE A 70 -22.26 -36.04 -6.45
C ILE A 70 -21.29 -34.88 -6.23
N THR A 71 -20.42 -34.95 -5.22
CA THR A 71 -19.35 -33.97 -4.95
C THR A 71 -17.95 -34.59 -4.99
N PRO A 72 -17.57 -35.29 -6.07
CA PRO A 72 -16.27 -35.94 -6.16
C PRO A 72 -15.10 -34.95 -6.15
N ALA A 73 -15.23 -33.76 -6.76
CA ALA A 73 -14.15 -32.77 -6.82
C ALA A 73 -13.89 -32.14 -5.45
N LEU A 74 -14.93 -31.76 -4.71
CA LEU A 74 -14.82 -31.31 -3.32
C LEU A 74 -14.20 -32.39 -2.43
N ALA A 75 -14.69 -33.63 -2.52
CA ALA A 75 -14.14 -34.74 -1.72
C ALA A 75 -12.65 -34.99 -2.02
N THR A 76 -12.26 -34.96 -3.29
CA THR A 76 -10.84 -35.06 -3.67
C THR A 76 -10.03 -33.88 -3.16
N ALA A 77 -10.52 -32.65 -3.28
CA ALA A 77 -9.82 -31.47 -2.79
C ALA A 77 -9.57 -31.53 -1.28
N THR A 78 -10.55 -31.92 -0.49
CA THR A 78 -10.39 -32.00 0.97
C THR A 78 -9.50 -33.16 1.42
N LEU A 79 -9.53 -34.28 0.70
CA LEU A 79 -8.62 -35.41 0.97
C LEU A 79 -7.15 -35.06 0.66
N VAL A 80 -6.91 -34.38 -0.46
CA VAL A 80 -5.55 -33.93 -0.85
C VAL A 80 -5.06 -32.81 0.07
N SER A 81 -5.93 -31.86 0.44
CA SER A 81 -5.67 -30.85 1.47
C SER A 81 -5.25 -31.49 2.79
N HIS A 82 -6.00 -32.50 3.25
CA HIS A 82 -5.62 -33.21 4.47
C HIS A 82 -4.27 -33.92 4.35
N ALA A 83 -3.97 -34.53 3.20
CA ALA A 83 -2.69 -35.18 2.93
C ALA A 83 -1.49 -34.24 2.83
N SER A 84 -1.69 -32.94 2.62
CA SER A 84 -0.58 -31.97 2.70
C SER A 84 -0.18 -31.68 4.14
N VAL A 85 -1.07 -31.86 5.12
CA VAL A 85 -0.81 -31.50 6.54
C VAL A 85 -0.72 -32.69 7.50
N ASN A 86 -1.37 -33.82 7.20
CA ASN A 86 -1.34 -35.04 8.01
C ASN A 86 -1.25 -36.28 7.13
N THR A 87 -0.35 -37.19 7.46
CA THR A 87 -0.09 -38.40 6.68
C THR A 87 0.00 -39.66 7.53
N ASP A 88 -0.42 -39.64 8.81
CA ASP A 88 -0.45 -40.84 9.65
C ASP A 88 -1.48 -41.86 9.11
N PRO A 89 -1.06 -43.00 8.52
CA PRO A 89 -2.00 -43.91 7.87
C PRO A 89 -2.99 -44.55 8.83
N GLY A 90 -2.62 -44.70 10.11
CA GLY A 90 -3.49 -45.30 11.12
C GLY A 90 -4.63 -44.40 11.56
N ARG A 91 -4.54 -43.09 11.29
CA ARG A 91 -5.48 -42.08 11.76
C ARG A 91 -6.03 -41.17 10.68
N PHE A 92 -5.41 -41.15 9.50
CA PHE A 92 -5.69 -40.24 8.38
C PHE A 92 -7.18 -40.01 8.13
N PHE A 93 -7.94 -41.07 7.80
CA PHE A 93 -9.36 -40.93 7.45
C PHE A 93 -10.24 -40.56 8.65
N THR A 94 -9.84 -40.97 9.85
CA THR A 94 -10.53 -40.61 11.09
C THR A 94 -10.35 -39.12 11.36
N ASP A 95 -9.11 -38.63 11.28
CA ASP A 95 -8.76 -37.24 11.54
C ASP A 95 -9.30 -36.32 10.44
N HIS A 96 -9.35 -36.79 9.19
CA HIS A 96 -10.01 -36.07 8.10
C HIS A 96 -11.50 -35.84 8.39
N LEU A 97 -12.24 -36.89 8.78
CA LEU A 97 -13.66 -36.77 9.14
C LEU A 97 -13.85 -35.78 10.30
N VAL A 98 -13.01 -35.84 11.33
CA VAL A 98 -13.07 -34.90 12.46
C VAL A 98 -12.74 -33.47 12.02
N GLY A 99 -11.74 -33.28 11.16
CA GLY A 99 -11.37 -31.98 10.61
C GLY A 99 -12.51 -31.33 9.82
N LEU A 100 -13.32 -32.14 9.13
CA LEU A 100 -14.56 -31.71 8.48
C LEU A 100 -15.72 -31.47 9.46
N GLY A 101 -15.53 -31.68 10.76
CA GLY A 101 -16.58 -31.56 11.79
C GLY A 101 -17.58 -32.72 11.79
N LEU A 102 -17.22 -33.87 11.21
CA LEU A 102 -18.05 -35.07 11.18
C LEU A 102 -17.70 -36.03 12.32
N GLU A 103 -18.63 -36.94 12.64
CA GLU A 103 -18.37 -38.03 13.56
C GLU A 103 -17.42 -39.06 12.93
N ALA A 104 -16.33 -39.39 13.63
CA ALA A 104 -15.33 -40.36 13.16
C ALA A 104 -15.80 -41.81 13.33
N ARG A 105 -16.73 -42.25 12.48
CA ARG A 105 -17.19 -43.64 12.44
C ARG A 105 -16.21 -44.51 11.66
N ALA A 106 -15.83 -45.66 12.23
CA ALA A 106 -14.90 -46.59 11.57
C ALA A 106 -15.38 -47.03 10.18
N GLU A 107 -16.70 -47.25 10.02
CA GLU A 107 -17.34 -47.58 8.74
C GLU A 107 -17.15 -46.49 7.66
N TRP A 108 -17.10 -45.21 8.05
CA TRP A 108 -16.88 -44.11 7.11
C TRP A 108 -15.41 -43.94 6.77
N ALA A 109 -14.52 -44.18 7.74
CA ALA A 109 -13.09 -44.19 7.50
C ALA A 109 -12.70 -45.30 6.49
N GLU A 110 -13.18 -46.52 6.69
CA GLU A 110 -12.97 -47.65 5.77
C GLU A 110 -13.59 -47.38 4.38
N LEU A 111 -14.76 -46.73 4.33
CA LEU A 111 -15.39 -46.32 3.07
C LEU A 111 -14.50 -45.33 2.31
N LEU A 112 -14.05 -44.26 2.97
CA LEU A 112 -13.22 -43.24 2.35
C LEU A 112 -11.92 -43.82 1.81
N GLU A 113 -11.23 -44.65 2.61
CA GLU A 113 -10.01 -45.35 2.20
C GLU A 113 -10.22 -46.13 0.89
N GLY A 114 -11.31 -46.90 0.81
CA GLY A 114 -11.65 -47.65 -0.40
C GLY A 114 -12.11 -46.79 -1.60
N GLN A 115 -12.57 -45.57 -1.37
CA GLN A 115 -13.09 -44.66 -2.41
C GLN A 115 -12.00 -43.77 -3.02
N VAL A 116 -10.84 -43.59 -2.39
CA VAL A 116 -9.77 -42.69 -2.89
C VAL A 116 -9.44 -42.91 -4.37
N PRO A 117 -9.15 -44.14 -4.85
CA PRO A 117 -8.83 -44.35 -6.27
C PRO A 117 -10.02 -44.05 -7.21
N VAL A 118 -11.24 -44.27 -6.74
CA VAL A 118 -12.47 -44.02 -7.51
C VAL A 118 -12.72 -42.53 -7.67
N LEU A 119 -12.55 -41.75 -6.59
CA LEU A 119 -12.72 -40.30 -6.60
C LEU A 119 -11.71 -39.62 -7.52
N LEU A 120 -10.41 -39.96 -7.37
CA LEU A 120 -9.35 -39.45 -8.23
C LEU A 120 -9.61 -39.76 -9.71
N GLY A 121 -10.01 -41.00 -10.03
CA GLY A 121 -10.34 -41.39 -11.40
C GLY A 121 -11.57 -40.68 -11.97
N ARG A 122 -12.58 -40.36 -11.14
CA ARG A 122 -13.79 -39.62 -11.57
C ARG A 122 -13.48 -38.19 -11.99
N VAL A 123 -12.54 -37.53 -11.31
CA VAL A 123 -12.13 -36.16 -11.62
C VAL A 123 -11.02 -36.09 -12.67
N GLY A 124 -10.54 -37.24 -13.16
CA GLY A 124 -9.58 -37.33 -14.26
C GLY A 124 -8.11 -37.30 -13.83
N LEU A 125 -7.81 -37.40 -12.54
CA LEU A 125 -6.45 -37.43 -12.00
C LEU A 125 -5.80 -38.81 -12.12
N THR A 126 -4.46 -38.83 -12.07
CA THR A 126 -3.67 -40.07 -12.10
C THR A 126 -3.94 -40.96 -10.89
N VAL A 127 -4.11 -42.27 -11.13
CA VAL A 127 -4.31 -43.29 -10.08
C VAL A 127 -3.18 -44.30 -10.16
N LEU A 128 -2.42 -44.46 -9.07
CA LEU A 128 -1.31 -45.40 -8.94
C LEU A 128 -1.72 -46.57 -8.03
N ASP A 129 -1.03 -47.71 -8.18
CA ASP A 129 -1.20 -48.86 -7.28
C ASP A 129 -0.38 -48.64 -6.01
N ALA A 130 -1.00 -47.99 -5.02
CA ALA A 130 -0.38 -47.59 -3.76
C ALA A 130 -1.43 -47.55 -2.64
N PRO A 131 -1.01 -47.59 -1.36
CA PRO A 131 -1.89 -47.24 -0.24
C PRO A 131 -2.56 -45.88 -0.45
N ALA A 132 -3.80 -45.74 0.02
CA ALA A 132 -4.62 -44.57 -0.27
C ALA A 132 -3.99 -43.25 0.23
N VAL A 133 -3.30 -43.27 1.37
CA VAL A 133 -2.61 -42.10 1.93
C VAL A 133 -1.40 -41.71 1.07
N ASP A 134 -0.56 -42.66 0.67
CA ASP A 134 0.59 -42.41 -0.20
C ASP A 134 0.14 -41.86 -1.57
N LEU A 135 -0.95 -42.42 -2.12
CA LEU A 135 -1.54 -41.93 -3.37
C LEU A 135 -2.03 -40.47 -3.24
N LEU A 136 -2.66 -40.10 -2.13
CA LEU A 136 -3.06 -38.72 -1.86
C LEU A 136 -1.85 -37.81 -1.65
N ALA A 137 -0.79 -38.29 -0.99
CA ALA A 137 0.44 -37.54 -0.79
C ALA A 137 1.14 -37.19 -2.11
N VAL A 138 1.14 -38.11 -3.09
CA VAL A 138 1.64 -37.83 -4.45
C VAL A 138 0.87 -36.69 -5.11
N HIS A 139 -0.45 -36.60 -4.91
CA HIS A 139 -1.28 -35.51 -5.43
C HIS A 139 -1.07 -34.19 -4.68
N ALA A 140 -0.83 -34.25 -3.36
CA ALA A 140 -0.44 -33.10 -2.54
C ALA A 140 0.97 -32.58 -2.90
N GLY A 141 1.80 -33.43 -3.51
CA GLY A 141 3.15 -33.13 -3.95
C GLY A 141 4.17 -33.41 -2.86
N LEU A 142 4.06 -32.75 -1.70
CA LEU A 142 4.91 -32.97 -0.53
C LEU A 142 4.12 -32.71 0.77
N PRO A 143 4.32 -33.52 1.83
CA PRO A 143 3.76 -33.22 3.15
C PRO A 143 4.51 -32.06 3.80
N TRP A 144 3.77 -31.08 4.32
CA TRP A 144 4.34 -29.84 4.85
C TRP A 144 5.20 -30.05 6.10
N ALA A 145 4.87 -31.04 6.92
CA ALA A 145 5.64 -31.40 8.10
C ALA A 145 7.09 -31.79 7.75
N GLU A 146 7.32 -32.37 6.56
CA GLU A 146 8.62 -32.86 6.09
C GLU A 146 9.41 -31.83 5.26
N VAL A 147 8.82 -30.69 4.90
CA VAL A 147 9.46 -29.65 4.05
C VAL A 147 10.73 -29.09 4.70
N GLY A 148 10.71 -28.87 6.01
CA GLY A 148 11.89 -28.43 6.77
C GLY A 148 13.04 -29.43 6.64
N THR A 149 12.77 -30.71 6.93
CA THR A 149 13.72 -31.81 6.83
C THR A 149 14.27 -31.99 5.41
N LEU A 150 13.43 -31.85 4.39
CA LEU A 150 13.86 -31.92 2.98
C LEU A 150 14.80 -30.75 2.62
N LEU A 151 14.50 -29.53 3.07
CA LEU A 151 15.38 -28.38 2.84
C LEU A 151 16.71 -28.51 3.59
N GLU A 152 16.72 -29.10 4.78
CA GLU A 152 17.94 -29.42 5.51
C GLU A 152 18.80 -30.46 4.78
N LEU A 153 18.17 -31.52 4.25
CA LEU A 153 18.83 -32.51 3.41
C LEU A 153 19.44 -31.89 2.15
N LEU A 154 18.72 -30.97 1.49
CA LEU A 154 19.24 -30.19 0.37
C LEU A 154 20.41 -29.28 0.77
N ASP A 155 20.35 -28.66 1.95
CA ASP A 155 21.40 -27.81 2.47
C ASP A 155 22.69 -28.59 2.76
N ARG A 156 22.58 -29.77 3.38
CA ARG A 156 23.72 -30.67 3.68
C ARG A 156 24.36 -31.27 2.43
N THR A 157 23.58 -31.52 1.37
CA THR A 157 24.06 -32.09 0.10
C THR A 157 24.49 -31.04 -0.92
N GLY A 158 24.24 -29.74 -0.65
CA GLY A 158 24.51 -28.66 -1.60
C GLY A 158 23.58 -28.67 -2.81
N GLY A 159 22.35 -29.21 -2.68
CA GLY A 159 21.41 -29.41 -3.79
C GLY A 159 21.75 -30.63 -4.66
N GLY A 160 22.41 -31.64 -4.10
CA GLY A 160 22.81 -32.87 -4.79
C GLY A 160 21.64 -33.82 -5.09
N ASP A 161 21.95 -35.04 -5.51
CA ASP A 161 20.95 -36.08 -5.80
C ASP A 161 20.31 -36.63 -4.50
N VAL A 162 19.27 -35.93 -4.04
CA VAL A 162 18.48 -36.29 -2.86
C VAL A 162 17.58 -37.51 -3.11
N ALA A 163 17.18 -37.75 -4.36
CA ALA A 163 16.30 -38.86 -4.70
C ALA A 163 16.95 -40.21 -4.36
N ALA A 164 18.24 -40.37 -4.64
CA ALA A 164 18.97 -41.59 -4.27
C ALA A 164 19.01 -41.82 -2.76
N LEU A 165 19.21 -40.77 -1.95
CA LEU A 165 19.27 -40.84 -0.49
C LEU A 165 17.92 -41.20 0.13
N LEU A 166 16.83 -40.70 -0.44
CA LEU A 166 15.46 -41.04 -0.04
C LEU A 166 15.16 -42.52 -0.29
N LEU A 167 15.51 -43.03 -1.48
CA LEU A 167 15.18 -44.40 -1.90
C LEU A 167 15.98 -45.47 -1.15
N ASP A 168 17.19 -45.18 -0.70
CA ASP A 168 18.01 -46.13 0.07
C ASP A 168 17.97 -45.91 1.60
N GLY A 169 17.25 -44.87 2.05
CA GLY A 169 17.07 -44.52 3.45
C GLY A 169 18.32 -43.93 4.13
N SER A 170 19.33 -43.55 3.36
CA SER A 170 20.60 -43.02 3.91
C SER A 170 20.56 -41.54 4.32
N TRP A 171 19.39 -40.89 4.22
CA TRP A 171 19.14 -39.52 4.68
C TRP A 171 19.06 -39.39 6.21
N ALA A 172 18.72 -40.47 6.94
CA ALA A 172 18.54 -40.46 8.40
C ALA A 172 19.88 -40.41 9.14
N TRP A 173 20.41 -39.20 9.36
CA TRP A 173 21.65 -38.99 10.12
C TRP A 173 21.43 -39.09 11.65
N PRO A 174 22.48 -39.39 12.44
CA PRO A 174 22.36 -39.57 13.90
C PRO A 174 21.84 -38.36 14.67
N ASP A 175 21.86 -37.17 14.08
CA ASP A 175 21.36 -35.91 14.64
C ASP A 175 19.93 -35.57 14.21
N MET A 176 19.27 -36.45 13.43
CA MET A 176 17.92 -36.27 12.87
C MET A 176 16.95 -37.39 13.32
N GLU A 177 17.23 -38.07 14.44
CA GLU A 177 16.51 -39.30 14.85
C GLU A 177 14.99 -39.11 15.03
N ASP A 178 14.53 -37.89 15.29
CA ASP A 178 13.11 -37.53 15.46
C ASP A 178 12.45 -36.93 14.19
N GLU A 179 13.18 -36.81 13.08
CA GLU A 179 12.68 -36.26 11.81
C GLU A 179 12.34 -37.36 10.79
N THR A 180 11.28 -37.17 9.98
CA THR A 180 10.80 -38.16 9.00
C THR A 180 10.77 -37.59 7.58
N LEU A 181 11.17 -38.41 6.60
CA LEU A 181 10.96 -38.17 5.15
C LEU A 181 10.26 -39.37 4.49
N ASP A 182 9.57 -40.20 5.27
CA ASP A 182 9.03 -41.48 4.83
C ASP A 182 8.01 -41.29 3.70
N ILE A 183 7.16 -40.27 3.82
CA ILE A 183 6.14 -39.99 2.81
C ILE A 183 6.77 -39.32 1.59
N THR A 184 7.73 -38.39 1.78
CA THR A 184 8.49 -37.81 0.68
C THR A 184 9.25 -38.88 -0.12
N ALA A 185 9.82 -39.89 0.56
CA ALA A 185 10.45 -41.03 -0.08
C ALA A 185 9.44 -41.89 -0.87
N ALA A 186 8.25 -42.14 -0.32
CA ALA A 186 7.17 -42.81 -1.04
C ALA A 186 6.74 -42.05 -2.30
N VAL A 187 6.65 -40.71 -2.25
CA VAL A 187 6.37 -39.88 -3.44
C VAL A 187 7.48 -40.03 -4.48
N ALA A 188 8.74 -40.03 -4.06
CA ALA A 188 9.89 -40.22 -4.96
C ALA A 188 9.90 -41.60 -5.64
N GLU A 189 9.46 -42.66 -4.93
CA GLU A 189 9.34 -44.02 -5.47
C GLU A 189 8.15 -44.16 -6.45
N LEU A 190 6.97 -43.65 -6.06
CA LEU A 190 5.72 -43.82 -6.80
C LEU A 190 5.65 -42.95 -8.07
N ALA A 191 6.18 -41.73 -8.01
CA ALA A 191 6.10 -40.76 -9.10
C ALA A 191 7.45 -40.05 -9.34
N PRO A 192 8.52 -40.76 -9.74
CA PRO A 192 9.89 -40.23 -9.79
C PRO A 192 10.03 -39.01 -10.72
N GLY A 193 9.32 -39.00 -11.86
CA GLY A 193 9.35 -37.86 -12.78
C GLY A 193 8.69 -36.61 -12.20
N ARG A 194 7.61 -36.76 -11.42
CA ARG A 194 6.93 -35.66 -10.74
C ARG A 194 7.77 -35.14 -9.59
N PHE A 195 8.32 -36.04 -8.77
CA PHE A 195 9.21 -35.68 -7.68
C PHE A 195 10.45 -34.92 -8.17
N ALA A 196 11.08 -35.37 -9.27
CA ALA A 196 12.21 -34.66 -9.88
C ALA A 196 11.85 -33.22 -10.29
N ALA A 197 10.68 -33.01 -10.91
CA ALA A 197 10.22 -31.66 -11.28
C ALA A 197 9.97 -30.76 -10.05
N LEU A 198 9.39 -31.30 -8.98
CA LEU A 198 9.21 -30.57 -7.71
C LEU A 198 10.57 -30.23 -7.08
N LEU A 199 11.52 -31.17 -7.07
CA LEU A 199 12.85 -30.96 -6.52
C LEU A 199 13.64 -29.91 -7.30
N ASP A 200 13.53 -29.89 -8.63
CA ASP A 200 14.14 -28.87 -9.49
C ASP A 200 13.59 -27.48 -9.17
N GLY A 201 12.26 -27.33 -9.01
CA GLY A 201 11.64 -26.06 -8.63
C GLY A 201 12.04 -25.60 -7.21
N ILE A 202 12.16 -26.52 -6.25
CA ILE A 202 12.66 -26.20 -4.89
C ILE A 202 14.11 -25.71 -4.96
N ASN A 203 14.96 -26.37 -5.76
CA ASN A 203 16.34 -25.95 -5.95
C ASN A 203 16.46 -24.61 -6.67
N GLU A 204 15.59 -24.32 -7.64
CA GLU A 204 15.53 -23.02 -8.30
C GLU A 204 15.18 -21.91 -7.31
N LEU A 205 14.14 -22.09 -6.49
CA LEU A 205 13.77 -21.14 -5.45
C LEU A 205 14.87 -20.98 -4.39
N ARG A 206 15.53 -22.07 -4.00
CA ARG A 206 16.67 -22.07 -3.07
C ARG A 206 17.87 -21.32 -3.65
N ALA A 207 18.21 -21.54 -4.93
CA ALA A 207 19.27 -20.82 -5.62
C ALA A 207 18.97 -19.33 -5.75
N PHE A 208 17.72 -18.98 -6.04
CA PHE A 208 17.24 -17.60 -6.07
C PHE A 208 17.36 -16.92 -4.70
N ALA A 209 17.04 -17.64 -3.62
CA ALA A 209 17.20 -17.14 -2.26
C ALA A 209 18.68 -16.90 -1.89
N LEU A 210 19.59 -17.77 -2.35
CA LEU A 210 21.04 -17.62 -2.19
C LEU A 210 21.60 -16.45 -2.99
N GLU A 211 21.08 -16.19 -4.20
CA GLU A 211 21.49 -15.05 -5.03
C GLU A 211 21.04 -13.72 -4.41
N HIS A 212 19.91 -13.72 -3.70
CA HIS A 212 19.29 -12.52 -3.14
C HIS A 212 19.00 -12.64 -1.63
N PRO A 213 20.00 -12.89 -0.77
CA PRO A 213 19.80 -13.32 0.63
C PRO A 213 19.07 -12.31 1.52
N THR A 214 19.00 -11.05 1.10
CA THR A 214 18.36 -9.95 1.85
C THR A 214 17.10 -9.40 1.20
N SER A 215 16.70 -9.90 0.03
CA SER A 215 15.57 -9.33 -0.74
C SER A 215 14.80 -10.33 -1.61
N TRP A 216 15.17 -11.62 -1.62
CA TRP A 216 14.51 -12.62 -2.46
C TRP A 216 12.99 -12.71 -2.24
N PRO A 217 12.42 -12.63 -1.01
CA PRO A 217 10.97 -12.74 -0.82
C PRO A 217 10.20 -11.60 -1.48
N ASP A 218 10.91 -10.51 -1.77
CA ASP A 218 10.33 -9.25 -2.20
C ASP A 218 10.48 -9.01 -3.71
N ARG A 219 11.16 -9.92 -4.40
CA ARG A 219 11.29 -9.95 -5.87
C ARG A 219 10.21 -10.82 -6.51
N VAL A 220 10.13 -10.78 -7.83
CA VAL A 220 9.33 -11.76 -8.59
C VAL A 220 9.98 -13.12 -8.35
N LEU A 221 9.23 -14.03 -7.74
CA LEU A 221 9.70 -15.38 -7.43
C LEU A 221 9.63 -16.26 -8.69
N PRO A 222 10.49 -17.29 -8.80
CA PRO A 222 10.32 -18.35 -9.79
C PRO A 222 8.93 -18.99 -9.66
N ASP A 223 8.29 -19.28 -10.79
CA ASP A 223 6.93 -19.85 -10.89
C ASP A 223 6.94 -21.35 -11.25
N SER A 224 8.10 -22.00 -11.11
CA SER A 224 8.29 -23.42 -11.44
C SER A 224 7.63 -24.39 -10.46
N LEU A 225 7.26 -23.92 -9.26
CA LEU A 225 6.60 -24.73 -8.24
C LEU A 225 5.08 -24.52 -8.22
N PRO A 226 4.29 -25.60 -8.14
CA PRO A 226 2.86 -25.50 -7.82
C PRO A 226 2.61 -24.75 -6.51
N ALA A 227 1.54 -23.95 -6.45
CA ALA A 227 1.23 -23.09 -5.30
C ALA A 227 1.22 -23.85 -3.95
N LEU A 228 0.57 -25.01 -3.91
CA LEU A 228 0.47 -25.87 -2.71
C LEU A 228 1.82 -26.35 -2.16
N VAL A 229 2.85 -26.43 -3.01
CA VAL A 229 4.23 -26.80 -2.62
C VAL A 229 5.08 -25.56 -2.40
N ALA A 230 4.91 -24.52 -3.22
CA ALA A 230 5.65 -23.28 -3.11
C ALA A 230 5.38 -22.57 -1.77
N GLU A 231 4.15 -22.56 -1.29
CA GLU A 231 3.74 -21.89 -0.04
C GLU A 231 4.52 -22.36 1.20
N PRO A 232 4.54 -23.66 1.56
CA PRO A 232 5.30 -24.13 2.71
C PRO A 232 6.82 -23.97 2.52
N VAL A 233 7.35 -24.11 1.30
CA VAL A 233 8.78 -23.93 1.02
C VAL A 233 9.18 -22.46 1.17
N ILE A 234 8.39 -21.53 0.65
CA ILE A 234 8.61 -20.08 0.80
C ILE A 234 8.49 -19.68 2.27
N ALA A 235 7.49 -20.19 2.98
CA ALA A 235 7.33 -19.94 4.41
C ALA A 235 8.58 -20.41 5.17
N GLU A 236 8.99 -21.66 4.96
CA GLU A 236 10.15 -22.26 5.61
C GLU A 236 11.46 -21.50 5.31
N LEU A 237 11.73 -21.14 4.06
CA LEU A 237 12.92 -20.36 3.68
C LEU A 237 12.89 -18.91 4.22
N ARG A 238 11.71 -18.32 4.42
CA ARG A 238 11.56 -16.99 5.04
C ARG A 238 11.86 -17.04 6.54
N GLU A 239 11.48 -18.12 7.21
CA GLU A 239 11.72 -18.28 8.65
C GLU A 239 13.15 -18.77 8.92
N ARG A 240 13.61 -19.76 8.15
CA ARG A 240 14.89 -20.46 8.30
C ARG A 240 15.61 -20.40 6.95
N PRO A 241 16.49 -19.38 6.74
CA PRO A 241 17.18 -19.18 5.47
C PRO A 241 18.02 -20.39 5.05
N VAL A 242 18.41 -20.40 3.77
CA VAL A 242 19.27 -21.45 3.20
C VAL A 242 20.57 -21.61 4.00
N GLY A 243 20.92 -22.85 4.33
CA GLY A 243 22.10 -23.22 5.11
C GLY A 243 21.86 -23.33 6.62
N MET A 244 20.64 -23.07 7.10
CA MET A 244 20.25 -23.33 8.48
C MET A 244 20.02 -24.83 8.69
N LEU A 245 20.66 -25.38 9.74
CA LEU A 245 20.52 -26.76 10.18
C LEU A 245 19.58 -26.83 11.40
N ASP A 246 19.15 -28.05 11.73
CA ASP A 246 18.22 -28.34 12.82
C ASP A 246 16.90 -27.54 12.66
N ARG A 247 16.32 -27.60 11.45
CA ARG A 247 15.15 -26.78 11.09
C ARG A 247 13.90 -27.14 11.92
N ALA A 248 13.81 -28.36 12.43
CA ALA A 248 12.72 -28.80 13.29
C ALA A 248 12.69 -27.98 14.58
N SER A 249 13.82 -27.82 15.27
CA SER A 249 13.94 -27.07 16.52
C SER A 249 14.12 -25.56 16.30
N ALA A 250 14.81 -25.16 15.23
CA ALA A 250 15.28 -23.79 15.06
C ALA A 250 14.13 -22.77 15.00
N VAL A 251 14.23 -21.76 15.87
CA VAL A 251 13.33 -20.60 15.87
C VAL A 251 13.41 -19.84 14.53
N GLY A 252 14.60 -19.80 13.93
CA GLY A 252 14.87 -19.10 12.68
C GLY A 252 15.25 -17.63 12.86
N VAL A 253 14.93 -16.81 11.86
CA VAL A 253 15.27 -15.39 11.80
C VAL A 253 14.03 -14.52 11.82
N ALA A 254 14.11 -13.37 12.48
CA ALA A 254 13.07 -12.35 12.38
C ALA A 254 12.95 -11.82 10.95
N THR A 255 11.73 -11.73 10.42
CA THR A 255 11.46 -11.20 9.07
C THR A 255 11.48 -9.67 9.05
N ARG A 256 11.92 -9.07 7.93
CA ARG A 256 11.78 -7.62 7.71
C ARG A 256 10.63 -7.37 6.75
N GLU A 257 9.83 -6.35 7.03
CA GLU A 257 8.84 -5.86 6.08
C GLU A 257 9.55 -5.02 5.02
N LEU A 258 9.60 -5.51 3.78
CA LEU A 258 10.36 -4.93 2.68
C LEU A 258 9.49 -4.57 1.46
N ARG A 259 8.17 -4.81 1.53
CA ARG A 259 7.19 -4.41 0.50
C ARG A 259 6.16 -3.42 1.02
N PRO A 260 5.68 -2.50 0.18
CA PRO A 260 4.55 -1.66 0.51
C PRO A 260 3.29 -2.48 0.74
N ARG A 261 2.51 -2.11 1.76
CA ARG A 261 1.22 -2.74 2.05
C ARG A 261 0.24 -1.75 2.63
N LEU A 262 -1.04 -2.08 2.50
CA LEU A 262 -2.08 -1.38 3.24
C LEU A 262 -2.05 -1.77 4.71
N ILE A 263 -2.32 -0.78 5.55
CA ILE A 263 -2.63 -0.95 6.97
C ILE A 263 -3.84 -0.09 7.32
N PHE A 264 -4.56 -0.48 8.38
CA PHE A 264 -5.59 0.35 8.98
C PHE A 264 -5.12 0.89 10.33
N ASP A 265 -4.96 2.21 10.43
CA ASP A 265 -4.75 2.88 11.71
C ASP A 265 -6.10 3.15 12.36
N ALA A 266 -6.56 2.18 13.17
CA ALA A 266 -7.83 2.26 13.87
C ALA A 266 -7.90 3.46 14.84
N ARG A 267 -6.77 3.91 15.41
CA ARG A 267 -6.75 5.07 16.32
C ARG A 267 -7.05 6.36 15.56
N ARG A 268 -6.57 6.49 14.33
CA ARG A 268 -6.84 7.67 13.48
C ARG A 268 -7.98 7.44 12.48
N ALA A 269 -8.59 6.26 12.47
CA ALA A 269 -9.56 5.82 11.48
C ALA A 269 -9.08 6.02 10.02
N LYS A 270 -7.79 5.77 9.75
CA LYS A 270 -7.16 6.00 8.44
C LYS A 270 -6.71 4.71 7.77
N VAL A 271 -6.97 4.62 6.47
CA VAL A 271 -6.28 3.67 5.60
C VAL A 271 -4.94 4.28 5.17
N CYS A 272 -3.85 3.55 5.42
CA CYS A 272 -2.51 4.01 5.09
C CYS A 272 -1.81 3.01 4.18
N LEU A 273 -1.08 3.53 3.19
CA LEU A 273 -0.07 2.81 2.44
C LEU A 273 1.25 2.93 3.20
N ARG A 274 1.69 1.83 3.83
CA ARG A 274 2.98 1.76 4.52
C ARG A 274 4.08 1.53 3.50
N LEU A 275 5.00 2.48 3.38
CA LEU A 275 6.28 2.30 2.71
C LEU A 275 7.22 1.56 3.65
N PRO A 276 7.86 0.46 3.20
CA PRO A 276 8.69 -0.37 4.04
C PRO A 276 10.03 0.30 4.35
N GLN A 277 10.76 -0.27 5.31
CA GLN A 277 12.17 0.10 5.52
C GLN A 277 12.99 -0.33 4.30
N GLN A 278 13.87 0.55 3.82
CA GLN A 278 14.75 0.23 2.69
C GLN A 278 16.21 0.52 3.02
N ARG A 279 17.11 -0.17 2.34
CA ARG A 279 18.54 0.02 2.56
C ARG A 279 18.92 1.39 2.05
N VAL A 280 19.58 2.17 2.90
CA VAL A 280 20.10 3.49 2.55
C VAL A 280 21.48 3.29 1.92
N ARG A 281 21.56 3.31 0.58
CA ARG A 281 22.78 3.03 -0.20
C ARG A 281 23.77 4.21 -0.24
N ASP A 282 23.27 5.44 -0.19
CA ASP A 282 23.97 6.60 -0.76
C ASP A 282 24.64 7.51 0.29
N GLU A 283 25.53 8.40 -0.19
CA GLU A 283 26.17 9.50 0.57
C GLU A 283 25.14 10.51 1.13
N LEU A 284 23.97 10.62 0.49
CA LEU A 284 22.88 11.53 0.90
C LEU A 284 22.09 11.03 2.13
N GLY A 285 22.21 9.75 2.50
CA GLY A 285 21.59 9.20 3.71
C GLY A 285 20.07 9.01 3.67
N GLU A 286 19.45 9.00 2.49
CA GLU A 286 17.99 8.90 2.30
C GLU A 286 17.59 7.89 1.20
N VAL A 287 16.36 7.39 1.27
CA VAL A 287 15.67 6.62 0.23
C VAL A 287 14.60 7.50 -0.39
N SER A 288 14.62 7.62 -1.71
CA SER A 288 13.65 8.41 -2.47
C SER A 288 12.53 7.54 -3.01
N TRP A 289 11.30 7.93 -2.71
CA TRP A 289 10.09 7.22 -3.09
C TRP A 289 9.28 8.04 -4.09
N ARG A 290 8.79 7.41 -5.14
CA ARG A 290 7.71 7.94 -5.99
C ARG A 290 6.46 7.11 -5.72
N VAL A 291 5.42 7.76 -5.22
CA VAL A 291 4.15 7.11 -4.89
C VAL A 291 3.09 7.70 -5.80
N ASN A 292 2.58 6.88 -6.71
CA ASN A 292 1.49 7.23 -7.60
C ASN A 292 0.18 6.75 -6.99
N VAL A 293 -0.72 7.70 -6.76
CA VAL A 293 -2.10 7.46 -6.36
C VAL A 293 -3.00 8.08 -7.42
N GLU A 294 -3.67 7.23 -8.18
CA GLU A 294 -4.57 7.62 -9.29
C GLU A 294 -3.96 8.61 -10.28
N GLY A 295 -2.78 8.29 -10.81
CA GLY A 295 -2.10 9.14 -11.80
C GLY A 295 -1.36 10.33 -11.22
N THR A 296 -1.50 10.62 -9.92
CA THR A 296 -0.74 11.69 -9.28
C THR A 296 0.44 11.10 -8.54
N THR A 297 1.64 11.36 -9.06
CA THR A 297 2.91 10.93 -8.43
C THR A 297 3.36 11.99 -7.42
N ARG A 298 3.55 11.60 -6.17
CA ARG A 298 4.18 12.42 -5.12
C ARG A 298 5.55 11.83 -4.74
N ILE A 299 6.52 12.68 -4.43
CA ILE A 299 7.83 12.26 -3.92
C ILE A 299 7.84 12.26 -2.40
N PHE A 300 8.29 11.17 -1.81
CA PHE A 300 8.58 11.07 -0.38
C PHE A 300 10.05 10.69 -0.17
N ARG A 301 10.61 11.05 0.98
CA ARG A 301 11.99 10.71 1.35
C ARG A 301 12.04 10.18 2.77
N THR A 302 12.58 8.97 2.95
CA THR A 302 12.82 8.38 4.26
C THR A 302 14.31 8.34 4.55
N GLY A 303 14.70 8.60 5.79
CA GLY A 303 16.10 8.58 6.21
C GLY A 303 16.34 7.53 7.27
N ARG A 304 17.59 7.40 7.72
CA ARG A 304 17.93 6.55 8.87
C ARG A 304 17.29 7.14 10.14
N PRO A 305 16.46 6.39 10.89
CA PRO A 305 16.03 6.83 12.20
C PRO A 305 17.22 6.86 13.16
N TRP A 306 17.06 7.55 14.29
CA TRP A 306 18.15 7.70 15.26
C TRP A 306 18.68 6.33 15.73
N GLY A 307 19.98 6.09 15.57
CA GLY A 307 20.65 4.86 16.00
C GLY A 307 20.60 3.70 15.00
N GLU A 308 19.90 3.84 13.87
CA GLU A 308 19.87 2.83 12.81
C GLU A 308 20.94 3.15 11.75
N PRO A 309 21.96 2.29 11.55
CA PRO A 309 23.07 2.60 10.64
C PRO A 309 22.78 2.26 9.17
N THR A 310 21.82 1.38 8.88
CA THR A 310 21.68 0.74 7.56
C THR A 310 20.35 1.03 6.87
N TRP A 311 19.26 1.00 7.62
CA TRP A 311 17.90 1.02 7.07
C TRP A 311 17.20 2.36 7.27
N SER A 312 16.32 2.71 6.34
CA SER A 312 15.44 3.86 6.48
C SER A 312 14.34 3.57 7.49
N GLU A 313 13.68 4.63 7.96
CA GLU A 313 12.38 4.51 8.61
C GLU A 313 11.33 3.99 7.62
N ALA A 314 10.30 3.34 8.14
CA ALA A 314 9.06 3.08 7.40
C ALA A 314 8.21 4.35 7.41
N LEU A 315 7.38 4.55 6.38
CA LEU A 315 6.54 5.75 6.25
C LEU A 315 5.11 5.37 5.93
N ASP A 316 4.16 5.79 6.77
CA ASP A 316 2.73 5.58 6.53
C ASP A 316 2.15 6.79 5.78
N ILE A 317 1.69 6.57 4.55
CA ILE A 317 1.04 7.59 3.71
C ILE A 317 -0.46 7.37 3.76
N THR A 318 -1.23 8.37 4.16
CA THR A 318 -2.69 8.28 4.15
C THR A 318 -3.22 8.16 2.72
N VAL A 319 -4.09 7.18 2.50
CA VAL A 319 -4.84 7.02 1.26
C VAL A 319 -6.09 7.89 1.37
N GLU A 320 -6.10 9.04 0.70
CA GLU A 320 -7.09 10.12 0.93
C GLU A 320 -8.51 9.76 0.47
N ARG A 321 -8.68 8.78 -0.42
CA ARG A 321 -9.98 8.31 -0.96
C ARG A 321 -9.90 6.86 -1.42
N GLN A 322 -11.03 6.26 -1.78
CA GLN A 322 -11.10 4.89 -2.30
C GLN A 322 -10.50 4.81 -3.70
N ILE A 323 -9.41 4.07 -3.85
CA ILE A 323 -8.70 3.88 -5.12
C ILE A 323 -8.59 2.38 -5.41
N ARG A 324 -8.38 1.99 -6.68
CA ARG A 324 -8.19 0.58 -7.03
C ARG A 324 -6.82 0.04 -6.62
N GLU A 325 -5.77 0.84 -6.83
CA GLU A 325 -4.39 0.47 -6.54
C GLU A 325 -3.50 1.71 -6.39
N ALA A 326 -2.31 1.52 -5.82
CA ALA A 326 -1.26 2.52 -5.78
C ALA A 326 0.05 1.92 -6.32
N THR A 327 0.81 2.69 -7.09
CA THR A 327 2.15 2.28 -7.52
C THR A 327 3.19 2.95 -6.63
N VAL A 328 4.13 2.17 -6.11
CA VAL A 328 5.24 2.66 -5.28
C VAL A 328 6.53 2.32 -5.98
N GLN A 329 7.42 3.30 -6.12
CA GLN A 329 8.76 3.09 -6.64
C GLN A 329 9.79 3.59 -5.63
N ASP A 330 10.69 2.69 -5.24
CA ASP A 330 11.95 3.03 -4.59
C ASP A 330 12.97 3.37 -5.70
N VAL A 331 13.20 4.65 -5.89
CA VAL A 331 14.12 5.17 -6.92
C VAL A 331 15.57 4.88 -6.54
N SER A 332 15.90 4.89 -5.25
CA SER A 332 17.27 4.67 -4.75
C SER A 332 17.72 3.23 -4.95
N ASN A 333 16.82 2.25 -4.79
CA ASN A 333 17.13 0.83 -4.94
C ASN A 333 16.71 0.25 -6.30
N GLY A 334 15.93 0.99 -7.10
CA GLY A 334 15.47 0.58 -8.43
C GLY A 334 14.34 -0.45 -8.40
N ILE A 335 13.42 -0.34 -7.44
CA ILE A 335 12.35 -1.33 -7.21
C ILE A 335 10.98 -0.66 -7.39
N THR A 336 10.05 -1.35 -8.04
CA THR A 336 8.66 -0.89 -8.24
C THR A 336 7.68 -1.94 -7.76
N TRP A 337 6.61 -1.51 -7.10
CA TRP A 337 5.51 -2.32 -6.63
C TRP A 337 4.17 -1.71 -7.05
N THR A 338 3.19 -2.57 -7.30
CA THR A 338 1.78 -2.19 -7.40
C THR A 338 1.05 -2.80 -6.22
N THR A 339 0.43 -1.96 -5.40
CA THR A 339 -0.30 -2.35 -4.20
C THR A 339 -1.80 -2.22 -4.45
N PRO A 340 -2.57 -3.33 -4.49
CA PRO A 340 -4.01 -3.25 -4.60
C PRO A 340 -4.59 -2.56 -3.36
N VAL A 341 -5.60 -1.72 -3.58
CA VAL A 341 -6.30 -1.01 -2.51
C VAL A 341 -7.73 -1.51 -2.38
N VAL A 342 -8.66 -1.11 -3.26
CA VAL A 342 -10.05 -1.64 -3.26
C VAL A 342 -10.34 -2.35 -4.57
N GLU A 343 -10.75 -3.62 -4.48
CA GLU A 343 -11.21 -4.37 -5.64
C GLU A 343 -12.68 -4.02 -5.97
N THR A 344 -12.98 -3.72 -7.24
CA THR A 344 -14.34 -3.32 -7.65
C THR A 344 -15.34 -4.47 -7.52
N ALA A 345 -14.91 -5.71 -7.76
CA ALA A 345 -15.76 -6.90 -7.64
C ALA A 345 -15.97 -7.35 -6.19
N ASP A 346 -15.06 -6.97 -5.27
CA ASP A 346 -15.09 -7.31 -3.86
C ASP A 346 -14.72 -6.06 -3.02
N PRO A 347 -15.64 -5.08 -2.87
CA PRO A 347 -15.36 -3.80 -2.23
C PRO A 347 -15.37 -3.92 -0.69
N VAL A 348 -14.54 -4.82 -0.16
CA VAL A 348 -14.40 -5.13 1.26
C VAL A 348 -12.92 -5.13 1.60
N LEU A 349 -12.52 -4.37 2.62
CA LEU A 349 -11.18 -4.48 3.19
C LEU A 349 -11.26 -5.07 4.58
N ILE A 350 -10.40 -6.04 4.86
CA ILE A 350 -10.35 -6.72 6.15
C ILE A 350 -8.97 -6.52 6.75
N PHE A 351 -8.93 -6.15 8.03
CA PHE A 351 -7.70 -5.97 8.78
C PHE A 351 -7.77 -6.70 10.12
N ALA A 352 -6.66 -7.27 10.56
CA ALA A 352 -6.52 -7.75 11.94
C ALA A 352 -6.63 -6.58 12.93
N ALA A 353 -6.83 -6.88 14.23
CA ALA A 353 -6.90 -5.86 15.28
C ALA A 353 -5.67 -4.93 15.35
N ASN A 354 -4.49 -5.42 14.93
CA ASN A 354 -3.25 -4.64 14.85
C ASN A 354 -3.11 -3.81 13.55
N GLY A 355 -4.13 -3.80 12.68
CA GLY A 355 -4.14 -3.07 11.42
C GLY A 355 -3.51 -3.80 10.23
N GLN A 356 -3.05 -5.05 10.38
CA GLN A 356 -2.52 -5.85 9.26
C GLN A 356 -3.62 -6.19 8.24
N ASN A 357 -3.37 -5.97 6.96
CA ASN A 357 -4.30 -6.31 5.88
C ASN A 357 -4.47 -7.85 5.73
N LEU A 358 -5.73 -8.29 5.75
CA LEU A 358 -6.23 -9.66 5.57
C LEU A 358 -7.19 -9.77 4.37
N THR A 359 -7.30 -8.74 3.54
CA THR A 359 -8.32 -8.67 2.47
C THR A 359 -8.21 -9.82 1.46
N ALA A 360 -6.99 -10.19 1.09
CA ALA A 360 -6.76 -11.20 0.06
C ALA A 360 -6.98 -12.64 0.55
N VAL A 361 -6.97 -12.89 1.87
CA VAL A 361 -7.12 -14.25 2.41
C VAL A 361 -8.57 -14.73 2.31
N SER A 362 -8.70 -16.01 2.02
CA SER A 362 -9.95 -16.76 1.91
C SER A 362 -10.41 -17.22 3.28
N THR A 363 -9.46 -17.51 4.19
CA THR A 363 -9.72 -17.97 5.54
C THR A 363 -9.18 -16.97 6.58
N LEU A 364 -10.04 -16.63 7.55
CA LEU A 364 -9.73 -15.71 8.65
C LEU A 364 -9.51 -16.50 9.94
N HIS A 365 -8.28 -16.46 10.48
CA HIS A 365 -7.93 -17.10 11.76
C HIS A 365 -7.91 -16.13 12.95
N HIS A 366 -8.77 -15.12 12.93
CA HIS A 366 -8.80 -14.08 13.95
C HIS A 366 -10.16 -14.04 14.64
N ARG A 367 -10.18 -13.93 15.97
CA ARG A 367 -11.41 -13.73 16.76
C ARG A 367 -12.01 -12.33 16.59
N GLU A 368 -11.18 -11.34 16.26
CA GLU A 368 -11.61 -9.97 15.98
C GLU A 368 -10.94 -9.44 14.72
N VAL A 369 -11.72 -8.77 13.87
CA VAL A 369 -11.22 -8.09 12.66
C VAL A 369 -11.90 -6.74 12.48
N TRP A 370 -11.19 -5.81 11.85
CA TRP A 370 -11.78 -4.60 11.28
C TRP A 370 -12.19 -4.87 9.84
N VAL A 371 -13.44 -4.55 9.51
CA VAL A 371 -13.97 -4.65 8.15
C VAL A 371 -14.39 -3.26 7.69
N LEU A 372 -13.75 -2.77 6.64
CA LEU A 372 -14.11 -1.52 5.98
C LEU A 372 -15.01 -1.85 4.80
N VAL A 373 -16.19 -1.26 4.80
CA VAL A 373 -17.23 -1.49 3.80
C VAL A 373 -17.99 -0.19 3.49
N PRO A 374 -18.71 -0.14 2.36
CA PRO A 374 -19.78 0.83 2.18
C PRO A 374 -20.74 0.87 3.38
N ALA A 375 -21.14 2.07 3.80
CA ALA A 375 -21.94 2.27 5.02
C ALA A 375 -23.32 1.58 4.97
N ASP A 376 -23.87 1.36 3.77
CA ASP A 376 -25.15 0.71 3.51
C ASP A 376 -25.04 -0.82 3.31
N ALA A 377 -23.84 -1.40 3.44
CA ALA A 377 -23.63 -2.83 3.34
C ALA A 377 -23.97 -3.56 4.65
N THR A 378 -24.50 -4.78 4.52
CA THR A 378 -24.77 -5.71 5.63
C THR A 378 -23.70 -6.79 5.66
N ILE A 379 -23.23 -7.16 6.85
CA ILE A 379 -22.18 -8.17 7.04
C ILE A 379 -22.79 -9.39 7.75
N THR A 380 -22.73 -10.56 7.10
CA THR A 380 -23.43 -11.76 7.54
C THR A 380 -22.50 -12.97 7.61
N ASP A 381 -22.76 -13.82 8.60
CA ASP A 381 -22.34 -15.22 8.57
C ASP A 381 -23.34 -16.00 7.70
N THR A 382 -23.04 -16.12 6.42
CA THR A 382 -23.86 -16.84 5.42
C THR A 382 -24.00 -18.33 5.76
N ALA A 383 -22.98 -18.94 6.35
CA ALA A 383 -23.05 -20.31 6.82
C ALA A 383 -24.09 -20.43 7.95
N ALA A 384 -24.08 -19.58 8.97
CA ALA A 384 -25.06 -19.62 10.07
C ALA A 384 -26.41 -18.95 9.75
N GLY A 385 -26.49 -18.12 8.71
CA GLY A 385 -27.67 -17.36 8.33
C GLY A 385 -27.99 -16.17 9.25
N GLN A 386 -26.98 -15.58 9.90
CA GLN A 386 -27.14 -14.49 10.88
C GLN A 386 -26.19 -13.31 10.59
N GLU A 387 -26.54 -12.10 11.03
CA GLU A 387 -25.64 -10.95 10.98
C GLU A 387 -24.49 -11.11 11.98
N LEU A 388 -23.29 -10.65 11.59
CA LEU A 388 -22.12 -10.71 12.45
C LEU A 388 -22.16 -9.61 13.53
N PRO A 389 -21.83 -9.92 14.80
CA PRO A 389 -21.83 -8.91 15.87
C PRO A 389 -20.79 -7.81 15.63
N VAL A 390 -21.22 -6.55 15.74
CA VAL A 390 -20.35 -5.37 15.65
C VAL A 390 -19.98 -4.91 17.05
N LEU A 391 -18.69 -4.92 17.36
CA LEU A 391 -18.11 -4.46 18.63
C LEU A 391 -17.93 -2.93 18.64
N GLU A 392 -17.55 -2.36 17.50
CA GLU A 392 -17.21 -0.94 17.37
C GLU A 392 -17.39 -0.46 15.92
N GLU A 393 -17.73 0.82 15.74
CA GLU A 393 -17.93 1.43 14.42
C GLU A 393 -17.27 2.82 14.34
N LEU A 394 -16.55 3.08 13.24
CA LEU A 394 -15.81 4.32 13.00
C LEU A 394 -16.03 4.80 11.55
N GLU A 395 -16.22 6.11 11.36
CA GLU A 395 -16.13 6.71 10.02
C GLU A 395 -14.68 6.69 9.53
N VAL A 396 -14.45 6.27 8.29
CA VAL A 396 -13.10 6.22 7.72
C VAL A 396 -12.70 7.62 7.25
N GLU A 397 -11.65 8.20 7.83
CA GLU A 397 -11.23 9.56 7.54
C GLU A 397 -10.79 9.69 6.07
N GLY A 398 -11.42 10.62 5.34
CA GLY A 398 -11.19 10.87 3.91
C GLY A 398 -12.06 10.03 2.97
N TRP A 399 -12.64 8.93 3.44
CA TRP A 399 -13.38 7.97 2.61
C TRP A 399 -14.90 8.17 2.76
N THR A 400 -15.49 8.97 1.86
CA THR A 400 -16.93 9.25 1.89
C THR A 400 -17.78 7.99 1.75
N SER A 401 -18.83 7.85 2.57
CA SER A 401 -19.77 6.72 2.59
C SER A 401 -19.16 5.35 2.91
N TRP A 402 -17.97 5.33 3.53
CA TRP A 402 -17.35 4.11 4.05
C TRP A 402 -17.26 4.12 5.55
N ILE A 403 -17.35 2.93 6.13
CA ILE A 403 -17.34 2.73 7.57
C ILE A 403 -16.45 1.55 7.93
N ALA A 404 -15.72 1.68 9.03
CA ALA A 404 -14.95 0.59 9.62
C ALA A 404 -15.75 -0.02 10.77
N ARG A 405 -16.01 -1.32 10.71
CA ARG A 405 -16.69 -2.09 11.77
C ARG A 405 -15.72 -3.09 12.37
N ARG A 406 -15.53 -3.08 13.68
CA ARG A 406 -14.82 -4.15 14.39
C ARG A 406 -15.81 -5.26 14.68
N LEU A 407 -15.57 -6.45 14.15
CA LEU A 407 -16.46 -7.60 14.26
C LEU A 407 -15.93 -8.62 15.26
N ASP A 408 -16.85 -9.29 15.95
CA ASP A 408 -16.58 -10.51 16.71
C ASP A 408 -16.79 -11.73 15.80
N LEU A 409 -15.73 -12.51 15.63
CA LEU A 409 -15.66 -13.71 14.80
C LEU A 409 -15.50 -14.99 15.64
N THR A 410 -15.60 -14.91 16.96
CA THR A 410 -15.32 -16.04 17.87
C THR A 410 -16.15 -17.29 17.54
N GLU A 411 -17.45 -17.10 17.25
CA GLU A 411 -18.40 -18.17 16.93
C GLU A 411 -18.81 -18.18 15.45
N ALA A 412 -18.18 -17.36 14.61
CA ALA A 412 -18.53 -17.23 13.20
C ALA A 412 -17.93 -18.37 12.38
N ALA A 413 -18.68 -18.84 11.37
CA ALA A 413 -18.19 -19.81 10.40
C ALA A 413 -17.84 -19.18 9.05
N SER A 414 -18.43 -18.01 8.75
CA SER A 414 -18.19 -17.30 7.51
C SER A 414 -18.33 -15.80 7.66
N LEU A 415 -17.78 -15.07 6.70
CA LEU A 415 -17.96 -13.64 6.54
C LEU A 415 -18.28 -13.35 5.07
N GLN A 416 -19.43 -12.73 4.84
CA GLN A 416 -19.79 -12.19 3.54
C GLN A 416 -20.46 -10.83 3.71
N VAL A 417 -20.14 -9.91 2.80
CA VAL A 417 -20.73 -8.59 2.75
C VAL A 417 -21.75 -8.58 1.61
N THR A 418 -22.97 -8.19 1.93
CA THR A 418 -24.05 -8.06 0.96
C THR A 418 -24.47 -6.60 0.87
N ARG A 419 -24.67 -6.12 -0.35
CA ARG A 419 -25.22 -4.81 -0.63
C ARG A 419 -26.15 -4.91 -1.82
N ASP A 420 -27.42 -4.52 -1.65
CA ASP A 420 -28.47 -4.72 -2.64
C ASP A 420 -28.52 -6.19 -3.14
N SER A 421 -28.25 -6.43 -4.43
CA SER A 421 -28.18 -7.75 -5.05
C SER A 421 -26.75 -8.24 -5.28
N GLN A 422 -25.74 -7.50 -4.84
CA GLN A 422 -24.33 -7.83 -5.00
C GLN A 422 -23.78 -8.40 -3.70
N THR A 423 -23.03 -9.49 -3.82
CA THR A 423 -22.39 -10.18 -2.70
C THR A 423 -20.89 -10.20 -2.92
N SER A 424 -20.15 -9.86 -1.87
CA SER A 424 -18.70 -9.96 -1.78
C SER A 424 -18.24 -11.42 -1.87
N ARG A 425 -16.93 -11.62 -1.99
CA ARG A 425 -16.31 -12.95 -1.84
C ARG A 425 -16.68 -13.53 -0.47
N LEU A 426 -17.13 -14.78 -0.45
CA LEU A 426 -17.37 -15.53 0.78
C LEU A 426 -16.03 -15.94 1.39
N ARG A 427 -15.80 -15.56 2.65
CA ARG A 427 -14.59 -15.93 3.41
C ARG A 427 -14.94 -16.90 4.52
N SER A 428 -14.10 -17.90 4.69
CA SER A 428 -14.16 -18.84 5.80
C SER A 428 -13.63 -18.17 7.08
N VAL A 429 -14.20 -18.54 8.22
CA VAL A 429 -13.76 -18.09 9.53
C VAL A 429 -13.43 -19.32 10.38
N ASP A 430 -12.16 -19.44 10.78
CA ASP A 430 -11.71 -20.48 11.72
C ASP A 430 -10.62 -19.96 12.66
N PRO A 431 -11.00 -19.28 13.76
CA PRO A 431 -10.04 -18.79 14.75
C PRO A 431 -9.34 -19.91 15.53
N ARG A 432 -9.74 -21.19 15.38
CA ARG A 432 -9.15 -22.33 16.10
C ARG A 432 -7.78 -22.75 15.57
N GLN A 433 -7.39 -22.25 14.41
CA GLN A 433 -6.11 -22.59 13.79
C GLN A 433 -4.96 -21.73 14.30
N ARG A 434 -5.24 -20.67 15.08
CA ARG A 434 -4.24 -19.66 15.45
C ARG A 434 -3.98 -19.59 16.95
N VAL A 435 -2.71 -19.77 17.32
CA VAL A 435 -2.20 -19.42 18.65
C VAL A 435 -2.12 -17.90 18.78
N THR A 436 -2.64 -17.36 19.89
CA THR A 436 -2.59 -15.93 20.17
C THR A 436 -1.59 -15.65 21.28
N PHE A 437 -0.69 -14.70 21.05
CA PHE A 437 0.23 -14.21 22.07
C PHE A 437 -0.43 -13.05 22.83
N LEU A 438 -0.74 -13.27 24.10
CA LEU A 438 -1.35 -12.28 24.98
C LEU A 438 -0.28 -11.57 25.80
N HIS A 439 -0.49 -10.26 26.01
CA HIS A 439 0.34 -9.39 26.82
C HIS A 439 -0.44 -8.97 28.08
N PRO A 440 -0.31 -9.68 29.21
CA PRO A 440 -1.08 -9.39 30.42
C PRO A 440 -0.77 -8.03 31.03
N SER A 441 0.42 -7.50 30.76
CA SER A 441 0.88 -6.19 31.21
C SER A 441 1.10 -5.25 30.03
N GLU A 442 0.80 -3.97 30.23
CA GLU A 442 1.19 -2.93 29.28
C GLU A 442 2.72 -2.81 29.21
N PRO A 443 3.28 -2.46 28.03
CA PRO A 443 4.71 -2.21 27.93
C PRO A 443 5.11 -0.97 28.71
N LEU A 444 6.36 -0.94 29.18
CA LEU A 444 6.95 0.21 29.86
C LEU A 444 6.90 1.44 28.96
N GLU A 445 6.30 2.51 29.48
CA GLU A 445 6.25 3.80 28.80
C GLU A 445 7.67 4.36 28.61
N ASP A 446 7.92 5.00 27.47
CA ASP A 446 9.16 5.70 27.12
C ASP A 446 10.43 4.85 27.07
N VAL A 447 10.36 3.57 27.41
CA VAL A 447 11.49 2.64 27.36
C VAL A 447 11.34 1.70 26.17
N ARG A 448 12.40 1.59 25.39
CA ARG A 448 12.52 0.67 24.27
C ARG A 448 13.82 -0.07 24.36
N SER A 449 13.86 -1.24 23.76
CA SER A 449 15.10 -1.93 23.50
C SER A 449 15.93 -1.20 22.44
N LEU A 450 17.23 -1.52 22.29
CA LEU A 450 18.04 -0.90 21.23
C LEU A 450 17.56 -1.28 19.82
N SER A 451 16.88 -2.42 19.67
CA SER A 451 16.24 -2.83 18.43
C SER A 451 14.87 -2.16 18.19
N GLY A 452 14.43 -1.28 19.11
CA GLY A 452 13.20 -0.51 19.02
C GLY A 452 11.95 -1.25 19.50
N LEU A 453 12.11 -2.42 20.13
CA LEU A 453 10.98 -3.20 20.65
C LEU A 453 10.44 -2.61 21.97
N PRO A 454 9.12 -2.72 22.22
CA PRO A 454 8.53 -2.41 23.52
C PRO A 454 9.05 -3.38 24.59
N VAL A 455 9.38 -2.85 25.77
CA VAL A 455 9.85 -3.64 26.91
C VAL A 455 8.68 -3.91 27.84
N TYR A 456 8.44 -5.17 28.20
CA TYR A 456 7.35 -5.58 29.09
C TYR A 456 7.88 -5.93 30.48
N PRO A 457 7.14 -5.60 31.56
CA PRO A 457 7.51 -5.96 32.92
C PRO A 457 7.01 -7.35 33.35
N GLY A 458 6.12 -7.95 32.58
CA GLY A 458 5.46 -9.23 32.89
C GLY A 458 5.66 -10.29 31.81
N GLU A 459 5.16 -11.48 32.08
CA GLU A 459 5.25 -12.65 31.21
C GLU A 459 4.53 -12.49 29.86
N LEU A 460 4.84 -13.41 28.94
CA LEU A 460 4.13 -13.60 27.69
C LEU A 460 3.28 -14.86 27.79
N ILE A 461 2.00 -14.81 27.39
CA ILE A 461 1.10 -15.96 27.41
C ILE A 461 0.79 -16.43 25.99
N ALA A 462 0.92 -17.73 25.73
CA ALA A 462 0.36 -18.39 24.56
C ALA A 462 -1.06 -18.90 24.87
N ASP A 463 -2.06 -18.36 24.17
CA ASP A 463 -3.46 -18.78 24.23
C ASP A 463 -3.76 -19.72 23.06
N PHE A 464 -4.01 -20.99 23.38
CA PHE A 464 -4.37 -22.03 22.42
C PHE A 464 -5.89 -22.18 22.38
N PRO A 465 -6.52 -22.06 21.20
CA PRO A 465 -7.93 -22.41 21.03
C PRO A 465 -8.14 -23.95 21.16
N PRO A 466 -9.40 -24.42 21.21
CA PRO A 466 -9.71 -25.84 21.10
C PRO A 466 -9.07 -26.47 19.86
N THR A 467 -8.53 -27.68 20.02
CA THR A 467 -7.77 -28.32 18.94
C THR A 467 -8.68 -28.70 17.78
N PRO A 468 -8.25 -28.50 16.52
CA PRO A 468 -9.00 -28.94 15.34
C PRO A 468 -9.32 -30.43 15.33
N SER A 469 -8.43 -31.27 15.90
CA SER A 469 -8.62 -32.71 16.02
C SER A 469 -9.59 -33.13 17.14
N GLY A 470 -9.99 -32.20 18.03
CA GLY A 470 -10.81 -32.51 19.22
C GLY A 470 -10.11 -33.44 20.22
N ARG A 471 -8.79 -33.57 20.14
CA ARG A 471 -7.93 -34.40 21.00
C ARG A 471 -6.77 -33.59 21.54
N ASP A 472 -6.06 -34.18 22.49
CA ASP A 472 -4.83 -33.58 22.99
C ASP A 472 -3.76 -33.57 21.90
N GLU A 473 -3.08 -32.45 21.74
CA GLU A 473 -2.04 -32.22 20.73
C GLU A 473 -0.73 -31.81 21.39
N THR A 474 0.39 -32.33 20.90
CA THR A 474 1.72 -31.91 21.35
C THR A 474 2.24 -30.80 20.44
N TRP A 475 2.53 -29.65 21.02
CA TRP A 475 3.16 -28.50 20.37
C TRP A 475 4.60 -28.35 20.84
N GLN A 476 5.45 -27.69 20.09
CA GLN A 476 6.86 -27.46 20.46
C GLN A 476 7.10 -25.98 20.67
N LEU A 477 7.59 -25.61 21.85
CA LEU A 477 8.05 -24.27 22.20
C LEU A 477 9.56 -24.18 22.03
N SER A 478 10.03 -23.18 21.30
CA SER A 478 11.47 -22.91 21.13
C SER A 478 11.73 -21.42 21.31
N ILE A 479 12.80 -21.09 22.04
CA ILE A 479 13.13 -19.71 22.40
C ILE A 479 14.59 -19.44 22.04
N SER A 480 14.81 -18.37 21.27
CA SER A 480 16.15 -17.87 20.97
C SER A 480 16.29 -16.41 21.33
N ALA A 481 17.53 -15.96 21.53
CA ALA A 481 17.85 -14.55 21.62
C ALA A 481 17.47 -13.86 20.31
N TYR A 482 16.96 -12.64 20.41
CA TYR A 482 16.75 -11.83 19.23
C TYR A 482 18.05 -11.14 18.82
N ALA A 483 18.62 -11.54 17.68
CA ALA A 483 19.84 -10.92 17.16
C ALA A 483 19.57 -9.65 16.33
N ARG A 484 18.54 -9.71 15.45
CA ARG A 484 18.02 -8.66 14.53
C ARG A 484 17.29 -9.32 13.34
N PRO A 485 16.55 -8.57 12.50
CA PRO A 485 15.92 -9.16 11.33
C PRO A 485 16.95 -9.73 10.35
N GLY A 486 16.71 -10.96 9.88
CA GLY A 486 17.58 -11.70 8.97
C GLY A 486 18.80 -12.37 9.62
N ALA A 487 18.96 -12.28 10.95
CA ALA A 487 20.01 -13.00 11.68
C ALA A 487 19.37 -13.96 12.69
N ALA A 488 19.91 -15.17 12.78
CA ALA A 488 19.57 -16.11 13.84
C ALA A 488 20.28 -15.66 15.12
N GLY A 489 19.59 -15.78 16.26
CA GLY A 489 20.22 -15.62 17.56
C GLY A 489 20.47 -16.96 18.23
N ASP A 490 21.21 -16.90 19.33
CA ASP A 490 21.57 -18.08 20.11
C ASP A 490 20.33 -18.68 20.77
N GLU A 491 20.25 -20.00 20.78
CA GLU A 491 19.19 -20.73 21.48
C GLU A 491 19.32 -20.53 22.99
N ILE A 492 18.21 -20.21 23.65
CA ILE A 492 18.17 -19.90 25.09
C ILE A 492 17.74 -21.12 25.89
N ALA A 493 16.79 -21.88 25.36
CA ALA A 493 16.27 -23.10 25.97
C ALA A 493 16.07 -24.16 24.89
N PRO A 494 16.33 -25.45 25.21
CA PRO A 494 16.04 -26.55 24.30
C PRO A 494 14.52 -26.60 24.01
N PRO A 495 14.10 -27.19 22.88
CA PRO A 495 12.69 -27.29 22.54
C PRO A 495 11.90 -28.02 23.63
N GLU A 496 10.80 -27.41 24.05
CA GLU A 496 9.93 -27.94 25.08
C GLU A 496 8.60 -28.41 24.49
N PRO A 497 8.19 -29.68 24.72
CA PRO A 497 6.88 -30.16 24.31
C PRO A 497 5.77 -29.62 25.22
N LEU A 498 4.80 -28.94 24.64
CA LEU A 498 3.58 -28.46 25.29
C LEU A 498 2.42 -29.43 25.00
N GLU A 499 1.84 -30.03 26.04
CA GLU A 499 0.64 -30.86 25.92
C GLU A 499 -0.63 -29.99 25.96
N ILE A 500 -1.20 -29.73 24.79
CA ILE A 500 -2.41 -28.93 24.65
C ILE A 500 -3.62 -29.85 24.75
N GLN A 501 -4.47 -29.61 25.74
CA GLN A 501 -5.71 -30.36 25.92
C GLN A 501 -6.68 -30.07 24.76
N ALA A 502 -7.57 -31.02 24.43
CA ALA A 502 -8.57 -30.85 23.37
C ALA A 502 -9.38 -29.54 23.43
N GLY A 503 -9.65 -29.04 24.65
CA GLY A 503 -10.38 -27.79 24.87
C GLY A 503 -9.55 -26.51 24.71
N GLY A 504 -8.26 -26.60 24.38
CA GLY A 504 -7.32 -25.48 24.38
C GLY A 504 -6.72 -25.21 25.77
N GLY A 505 -6.05 -24.07 25.92
CA GLY A 505 -5.41 -23.69 27.18
C GLY A 505 -4.49 -22.47 27.08
N GLN A 506 -4.03 -21.96 28.22
CA GLN A 506 -3.08 -20.86 28.32
C GLN A 506 -1.79 -21.34 28.97
N PHE A 507 -0.66 -20.91 28.42
CA PHE A 507 0.67 -21.26 28.90
C PHE A 507 1.54 -20.01 29.04
N ALA A 508 2.16 -19.85 30.20
CA ALA A 508 3.18 -18.83 30.42
C ALA A 508 4.47 -19.26 29.74
N ILE A 509 5.03 -18.41 28.87
CA ILE A 509 6.30 -18.68 28.17
C ILE A 509 7.51 -18.25 28.99
N PHE A 510 7.36 -17.17 29.78
CA PHE A 510 8.39 -16.66 30.68
C PHE A 510 7.83 -16.69 32.10
N ASP A 511 7.67 -17.89 32.66
CA ASP A 511 7.08 -18.08 33.98
C ASP A 511 8.01 -17.46 35.05
N PRO A 512 7.49 -16.55 35.91
CA PRO A 512 8.28 -15.97 36.99
C PRO A 512 8.66 -16.99 38.08
N GLU A 513 8.04 -18.17 38.16
CA GLU A 513 8.37 -19.18 39.16
C GLU A 513 9.52 -20.12 38.75
N ASP A 514 9.89 -20.15 37.46
CA ASP A 514 10.91 -21.08 36.94
C ASP A 514 12.33 -20.78 37.45
N TYR A 515 12.64 -19.51 37.72
CA TYR A 515 13.98 -19.04 38.08
C TYR A 515 13.94 -18.00 39.21
N ASP A 516 14.93 -18.06 40.12
CA ASP A 516 15.10 -17.07 41.19
C ASP A 516 15.55 -15.68 40.66
N SER A 517 16.22 -15.66 39.51
CA SER A 517 16.68 -14.44 38.82
C SER A 517 15.60 -13.94 37.83
N PRO A 518 15.51 -12.62 37.60
CA PRO A 518 14.49 -12.07 36.72
C PRO A 518 14.81 -12.36 35.24
N TRP A 519 13.78 -12.61 34.43
CA TRP A 519 13.93 -12.68 32.98
C TRP A 519 14.33 -11.31 32.40
N VAL A 520 15.50 -11.24 31.76
CA VAL A 520 16.03 -10.02 31.15
C VAL A 520 16.58 -10.32 29.76
N GLY A 521 15.90 -9.88 28.70
CA GLY A 521 16.39 -10.09 27.33
C GLY A 521 15.44 -9.68 26.22
N GLU A 522 15.93 -9.75 24.98
CA GLU A 522 15.12 -9.74 23.76
C GLU A 522 15.07 -11.17 23.20
N TYR A 523 13.86 -11.66 22.95
CA TYR A 523 13.62 -13.04 22.54
C TYR A 523 12.79 -13.11 21.26
N LEU A 524 13.06 -14.14 20.47
CA LEU A 524 12.17 -14.63 19.43
C LEU A 524 11.60 -15.97 19.90
N VAL A 525 10.30 -15.99 20.13
CA VAL A 525 9.56 -17.18 20.58
C VAL A 525 8.93 -17.84 19.37
N ARG A 526 9.01 -19.17 19.29
CA ARG A 526 8.33 -19.99 18.29
C ARG A 526 7.48 -21.04 19.00
N VAL A 527 6.24 -21.19 18.53
CA VAL A 527 5.33 -22.26 18.89
C VAL A 527 4.99 -23.01 17.61
N ARG A 528 5.43 -24.27 17.50
CA ARG A 528 5.22 -25.14 16.34
C ARG A 528 4.14 -26.19 16.63
N GLY A 529 3.19 -26.33 15.72
CA GLY A 529 2.13 -27.33 15.78
C GLY A 529 2.51 -28.66 15.12
N PRO A 530 1.76 -29.73 15.43
CA PRO A 530 2.03 -31.08 14.90
C PRO A 530 1.81 -31.20 13.38
N ARG A 531 1.10 -30.26 12.75
CA ARG A 531 0.78 -30.27 11.32
C ARG A 531 1.65 -29.30 10.51
N GLY A 532 2.72 -28.78 11.12
CA GLY A 532 3.67 -27.87 10.50
C GLY A 532 3.36 -26.37 10.73
N GLU A 533 2.33 -26.04 11.50
CA GLU A 533 2.04 -24.65 11.87
C GLU A 533 3.22 -24.06 12.65
N SER A 534 3.52 -22.78 12.43
CA SER A 534 4.62 -22.09 13.09
C SER A 534 4.19 -20.66 13.42
N PHE A 535 4.03 -20.37 14.70
CA PHE A 535 3.69 -19.04 15.19
C PHE A 535 4.90 -18.44 15.89
N ARG A 536 5.29 -17.23 15.48
CA ARG A 536 6.45 -16.54 16.04
C ARG A 536 6.08 -15.19 16.62
N HIS A 537 6.74 -14.84 17.72
CA HIS A 537 6.54 -13.58 18.40
C HIS A 537 7.83 -13.00 18.92
N ARG A 538 8.01 -11.69 18.73
CA ARG A 538 9.14 -10.95 19.31
C ARG A 538 8.71 -10.42 20.66
N TYR A 539 9.54 -10.66 21.67
CA TYR A 539 9.23 -10.22 23.01
C TYR A 539 10.47 -9.69 23.72
N THR A 540 10.36 -8.52 24.34
CA THR A 540 11.42 -7.98 25.19
C THR A 540 10.88 -7.86 26.59
N ILE A 541 11.56 -8.47 27.55
CA ILE A 541 11.13 -8.53 28.95
C ILE A 541 12.24 -8.03 29.87
N VAL A 542 11.85 -7.26 30.88
CA VAL A 542 12.61 -7.05 32.10
C VAL A 542 11.66 -7.30 33.25
N GLU A 543 11.67 -8.53 33.76
CA GLU A 543 10.70 -9.00 34.75
C GLU A 543 10.69 -8.10 35.99
N GLY A 544 9.48 -7.66 36.38
CA GLY A 544 9.27 -6.83 37.57
C GLY A 544 9.81 -5.40 37.48
N MET A 545 10.26 -4.94 36.30
CA MET A 545 10.71 -3.56 36.14
C MET A 545 9.56 -2.57 36.25
N VAL A 546 9.73 -1.56 37.09
CA VAL A 546 8.80 -0.42 37.20
C VAL A 546 9.54 0.84 36.82
N ALA A 547 9.05 1.51 35.77
CA ALA A 547 9.64 2.73 35.24
C ALA A 547 8.72 3.93 35.46
N ARG A 548 9.29 5.07 35.87
CA ARG A 548 8.57 6.35 35.96
C ARG A 548 9.38 7.48 35.33
N THR A 549 8.83 8.05 34.27
CA THR A 549 9.36 9.26 33.62
C THR A 549 8.96 10.51 34.40
N ILE A 550 9.90 11.43 34.62
CA ILE A 550 9.66 12.79 35.14
C ILE A 550 10.26 13.79 34.15
N ILE A 551 9.45 14.76 33.71
CA ILE A 551 9.86 15.82 32.78
C ILE A 551 9.65 17.17 33.44
N ASP A 552 10.74 17.91 33.67
CA ASP A 552 10.70 19.21 34.37
C ASP A 552 9.82 19.14 35.65
N ASN A 553 8.84 20.03 35.82
CA ASN A 553 7.84 20.00 36.90
C ASN A 553 6.70 18.96 36.65
N ASP A 554 7.05 17.70 36.37
CA ASP A 554 6.10 16.60 36.11
C ASP A 554 5.14 16.85 34.92
N ARG A 555 5.62 17.55 33.88
CA ARG A 555 4.86 17.76 32.63
C ARG A 555 4.65 16.47 31.85
N SER A 556 3.63 16.47 30.99
CA SER A 556 3.33 15.36 30.08
C SER A 556 4.37 15.15 28.97
N VAL A 557 5.02 16.21 28.51
CA VAL A 557 5.98 16.18 27.39
C VAL A 557 7.15 17.13 27.58
N ARG A 558 8.26 16.81 26.91
CA ARG A 558 9.38 17.75 26.73
C ARG A 558 8.98 18.87 25.78
N ILE A 559 9.26 20.12 26.17
CA ILE A 559 8.87 21.32 25.42
C ILE A 559 10.09 22.10 24.89
N PRO A 560 9.97 22.79 23.74
CA PRO A 560 11.04 23.65 23.21
C PRO A 560 11.41 24.83 24.12
N ALA A 561 12.66 24.81 24.59
CA ALA A 561 13.37 25.85 25.33
C ALA A 561 14.36 26.62 24.43
N VAL A 562 15.03 27.63 24.98
CA VAL A 562 16.07 28.41 24.24
C VAL A 562 17.28 27.53 23.91
N SER A 563 17.63 26.61 24.80
CA SER A 563 18.80 25.72 24.67
C SER A 563 18.45 24.31 24.20
N GLY A 564 17.31 24.10 23.51
CA GLY A 564 16.87 22.77 23.08
C GLY A 564 15.54 22.38 23.71
N LEU A 565 15.45 21.21 24.32
CA LEU A 565 14.24 20.73 25.01
C LEU A 565 14.36 20.82 26.53
N SER A 566 13.24 20.76 27.26
CA SER A 566 13.29 20.58 28.71
C SER A 566 13.91 19.22 29.09
N ASP A 567 14.57 19.14 30.24
CA ASP A 567 15.21 17.89 30.70
C ASP A 567 14.18 16.83 31.12
N ALA A 568 14.57 15.56 31.05
CA ALA A 568 13.78 14.42 31.51
C ALA A 568 14.63 13.41 32.28
N GLN A 569 14.01 12.70 33.22
CA GLN A 569 14.65 11.68 34.05
C GLN A 569 13.77 10.43 34.10
N LEU A 570 14.41 9.26 34.09
CA LEU A 570 13.76 7.98 34.26
C LEU A 570 14.16 7.37 35.60
N TYR A 571 13.15 7.07 36.42
CA TYR A 571 13.32 6.34 37.69
C TYR A 571 12.95 4.88 37.47
N ILE A 572 13.84 3.98 37.84
CA ILE A 572 13.68 2.54 37.65
C ILE A 572 13.75 1.85 39.01
N ASN A 573 12.77 1.01 39.30
CA ASN A 573 12.75 0.09 40.43
C ASN A 573 12.53 -1.34 39.93
N HIS A 574 12.91 -2.32 40.74
CA HIS A 574 12.63 -3.75 40.50
C HIS A 574 11.55 -4.25 41.45
N GLY A 575 10.90 -5.35 41.07
CA GLY A 575 9.96 -6.10 41.89
C GLY A 575 10.68 -7.00 42.89
N ASP A 576 10.13 -8.20 43.11
CA ASP A 576 10.66 -9.15 44.09
C ASP A 576 12.03 -9.71 43.71
N LYS A 577 12.29 -9.87 42.40
CA LYS A 577 13.58 -10.32 41.86
C LYS A 577 14.49 -9.12 41.56
N PRO A 578 15.70 -9.04 42.13
CA PRO A 578 16.58 -7.89 41.96
C PRO A 578 17.31 -7.89 40.62
N PHE A 579 17.53 -6.70 40.06
CA PHE A 579 18.45 -6.44 38.94
C PHE A 579 19.18 -5.11 39.16
N ALA A 580 20.33 -4.95 38.51
CA ALA A 580 21.11 -3.72 38.50
C ALA A 580 20.82 -2.86 37.27
N VAL A 581 21.00 -1.54 37.41
CA VAL A 581 20.80 -0.56 36.33
C VAL A 581 22.08 0.28 36.18
N ASP A 582 22.59 0.37 34.94
CA ASP A 582 23.77 1.15 34.58
C ASP A 582 23.49 2.10 33.39
N PRO A 583 23.59 3.43 33.55
CA PRO A 583 23.86 4.14 34.79
C PRO A 583 22.64 4.12 35.74
N ARG A 584 22.89 4.15 37.06
CA ARG A 584 21.84 4.21 38.09
C ARG A 584 20.85 5.36 37.95
N ARG A 585 21.26 6.45 37.29
CA ARG A 585 20.41 7.61 37.01
C ARG A 585 20.41 7.87 35.52
N VAL A 586 19.28 7.60 34.89
CA VAL A 586 19.09 7.81 33.45
C VAL A 586 18.47 9.19 33.25
N THR A 587 19.20 10.09 32.59
CA THR A 587 18.80 11.49 32.37
C THR A 587 18.98 11.86 30.91
N VAL A 588 18.02 12.59 30.37
CA VAL A 588 18.05 13.14 29.01
C VAL A 588 18.09 14.66 29.12
N ASP A 589 19.21 15.24 28.72
CA ASP A 589 19.43 16.69 28.75
C ASP A 589 18.77 17.41 27.57
N ALA A 590 18.81 18.73 27.60
CA ALA A 590 18.24 19.61 26.59
C ALA A 590 18.69 19.36 25.14
N HIS A 591 19.83 18.72 24.90
CA HIS A 591 20.41 18.49 23.57
C HIS A 591 20.30 17.03 23.11
N SER A 592 19.86 16.13 23.98
CA SER A 592 19.75 14.70 23.71
C SER A 592 18.31 14.28 23.42
N ALA A 593 18.09 13.43 22.41
CA ALA A 593 16.76 12.90 22.09
C ALA A 593 16.31 11.78 23.04
N GLY A 594 17.26 11.09 23.66
CA GLY A 594 17.07 9.99 24.59
C GLY A 594 18.40 9.63 25.26
N ALA A 595 18.39 8.63 26.14
CA ALA A 595 19.57 8.14 26.84
C ALA A 595 19.59 6.60 26.85
N ASP A 596 20.76 6.03 26.60
CA ASP A 596 20.97 4.59 26.68
C ASP A 596 21.34 4.19 28.12
N PHE A 597 20.86 3.02 28.55
CA PHE A 597 21.19 2.39 29.83
C PHE A 597 21.15 0.87 29.65
N ALA A 598 21.58 0.11 30.65
CA ALA A 598 21.51 -1.34 30.64
C ALA A 598 20.89 -1.85 31.95
N VAL A 599 20.16 -2.95 31.84
CA VAL A 599 19.75 -3.76 32.98
C VAL A 599 20.63 -5.00 33.02
N GLU A 600 21.12 -5.34 34.21
CA GLU A 600 21.99 -6.49 34.45
C GLU A 600 21.45 -7.39 35.56
N THR A 601 21.52 -8.71 35.36
CA THR A 601 21.18 -9.72 36.39
C THR A 601 22.45 -10.28 37.04
N ASP A 602 22.30 -10.90 38.21
CA ASP A 602 23.42 -11.57 38.90
C ASP A 602 23.94 -12.80 38.12
N GLU A 603 23.10 -13.38 37.26
CA GLU A 603 23.46 -14.49 36.35
C GLU A 603 24.26 -14.02 35.12
N GLY A 604 24.39 -12.71 34.92
CA GLY A 604 25.21 -12.10 33.87
C GLY A 604 24.44 -11.70 32.60
N ASP A 605 23.11 -11.81 32.60
CA ASP A 605 22.31 -11.25 31.51
C ASP A 605 22.45 -9.74 31.49
N ARG A 606 22.63 -9.17 30.30
CA ARG A 606 22.72 -7.72 30.12
C ARG A 606 21.88 -7.30 28.93
N LEU A 607 20.82 -6.54 29.21
CA LEU A 607 19.96 -5.97 28.18
C LEU A 607 20.18 -4.45 28.07
N PRO A 608 20.79 -3.97 26.97
CA PRO A 608 20.84 -2.54 26.70
C PRO A 608 19.46 -2.02 26.26
N LEU A 609 19.05 -0.93 26.87
CA LEU A 609 17.78 -0.25 26.69
C LEU A 609 18.00 1.23 26.39
N ARG A 610 16.96 1.87 25.85
CA ARG A 610 16.95 3.28 25.53
C ARG A 610 15.70 3.94 26.10
N PHE A 611 15.93 5.00 26.85
CA PHE A 611 14.90 5.90 27.35
C PHE A 611 14.67 7.03 26.33
N VAL A 612 13.47 7.11 25.76
CA VAL A 612 13.04 8.15 24.81
C VAL A 612 11.81 8.85 25.39
N PRO A 613 11.99 9.91 26.20
CA PRO A 613 10.88 10.66 26.79
C PRO A 613 10.00 11.30 25.71
N PRO A 614 8.69 11.45 25.98
CA PRO A 614 7.75 12.04 25.05
C PRO A 614 8.09 13.52 24.85
N ARG A 615 7.94 14.00 23.62
CA ARG A 615 8.28 15.38 23.25
C ARG A 615 7.17 15.99 22.41
N MET A 616 6.96 17.27 22.61
CA MET A 616 6.07 18.06 21.79
C MET A 616 6.60 18.12 20.36
N ALA A 617 5.70 17.91 19.38
CA ALA A 617 5.98 18.16 17.99
C ALA A 617 4.93 19.12 17.42
N PHE A 618 5.33 19.99 16.51
CA PHE A 618 4.41 20.92 15.85
C PHE A 618 4.82 21.16 14.41
N GLU A 619 3.84 21.45 13.58
CA GLU A 619 4.00 21.79 12.18
C GLU A 619 3.43 23.21 12.00
N LEU A 620 4.34 24.18 11.89
CA LEU A 620 4.00 25.59 11.75
C LEU A 620 4.00 26.01 10.27
N PRO A 621 2.90 26.57 9.74
CA PRO A 621 2.82 26.98 8.34
C PRO A 621 3.84 28.06 7.96
N VAL A 622 4.77 27.69 7.10
CA VAL A 622 5.75 28.58 6.48
C VAL A 622 5.84 28.34 4.97
N ARG A 623 6.10 29.41 4.24
CA ARG A 623 6.11 29.43 2.77
C ARG A 623 7.21 28.57 2.15
N GLU A 624 8.34 28.40 2.83
CA GLU A 624 9.53 27.70 2.33
C GLU A 624 9.62 26.22 2.77
N GLY A 625 8.51 25.62 3.20
CA GLY A 625 8.46 24.20 3.58
C GLY A 625 7.97 23.99 5.01
N THR A 626 6.68 23.71 5.12
CA THR A 626 6.04 23.36 6.38
C THR A 626 6.40 21.90 6.74
N MET A 627 6.91 21.68 7.95
CA MET A 627 7.37 20.38 8.42
C MET A 627 7.12 20.22 9.91
N TRP A 628 7.06 18.97 10.38
CA TRP A 628 7.07 18.65 11.80
C TRP A 628 8.41 19.02 12.43
N ARG A 629 8.34 19.70 13.57
CA ARG A 629 9.48 20.19 14.35
C ARG A 629 9.27 19.95 15.82
N THR A 630 10.38 19.88 16.54
CA THR A 630 10.44 19.78 17.99
C THR A 630 11.21 20.96 18.59
N THR A 631 12.06 21.65 17.83
CA THR A 631 12.68 22.91 18.24
C THR A 631 11.96 24.14 17.73
N ARG A 632 12.19 25.28 18.40
CA ARG A 632 11.67 26.59 18.01
C ARG A 632 12.10 26.95 16.58
N LEU A 633 11.15 27.40 15.77
CA LEU A 633 11.46 27.97 14.47
C LEU A 633 11.92 29.44 14.63
N ILE A 634 12.86 29.89 13.82
CA ILE A 634 13.16 31.32 13.70
C ILE A 634 12.86 31.71 12.27
N CYS A 635 11.98 32.69 12.09
CA CYS A 635 11.56 33.16 10.77
C CYS A 635 11.19 34.64 10.83
N THR A 636 11.00 35.27 9.68
CA THR A 636 10.43 36.62 9.61
C THR A 636 8.89 36.54 9.65
N PRO A 637 8.19 37.60 10.10
CA PRO A 637 6.74 37.60 10.11
C PRO A 637 6.07 37.34 8.76
N ARG A 638 6.78 37.57 7.64
CA ARG A 638 6.26 37.36 6.27
C ARG A 638 6.50 35.95 5.74
N ASP A 639 7.35 35.17 6.38
CA ASP A 639 7.60 33.78 6.00
C ASP A 639 6.45 32.86 6.43
N LEU A 640 5.62 33.30 7.38
CA LEU A 640 4.41 32.61 7.79
C LEU A 640 3.40 32.51 6.63
N ASP A 641 2.87 31.31 6.41
CA ASP A 641 1.89 31.06 5.37
C ASP A 641 0.44 31.19 5.89
N PRO A 642 -0.35 32.16 5.42
CA PRO A 642 -1.76 32.28 5.81
C PRO A 642 -2.67 31.19 5.25
N ALA A 643 -2.23 30.41 4.25
CA ALA A 643 -3.05 29.33 3.67
C ALA A 643 -2.96 28.03 4.47
N GLY A 644 -1.90 27.83 5.26
CA GLY A 644 -1.67 26.58 5.97
C GLY A 644 -2.45 26.41 7.28
N GLU A 645 -2.26 25.23 7.85
CA GLU A 645 -2.86 24.78 9.11
C GLU A 645 -1.76 24.51 10.14
N LEU A 646 -1.85 25.12 11.33
CA LEU A 646 -0.98 24.77 12.44
C LEU A 646 -1.41 23.42 12.99
N ARG A 647 -0.49 22.49 13.14
CA ARG A 647 -0.73 21.20 13.81
C ARG A 647 0.21 21.01 14.98
N VAL A 648 -0.29 20.43 16.05
CA VAL A 648 0.45 20.20 17.29
C VAL A 648 0.13 18.80 17.81
N ARG A 649 1.17 18.10 18.24
CA ARG A 649 1.09 16.84 18.97
C ARG A 649 1.79 16.99 20.30
N VAL A 650 1.06 16.70 21.37
CA VAL A 650 1.61 16.48 22.70
C VAL A 650 1.10 15.10 23.11
N GLY A 651 1.93 14.28 23.75
CA GLY A 651 1.64 12.86 24.06
C GLY A 651 0.52 12.64 25.09
N GLY A 652 -0.42 13.58 25.22
CA GLY A 652 -1.57 13.54 26.13
C GLY A 652 -2.61 14.59 25.73
N GLU A 653 -3.69 14.69 26.49
CA GLU A 653 -4.73 15.67 26.24
C GLU A 653 -4.28 17.10 26.55
N MET A 654 -4.67 18.06 25.70
CA MET A 654 -4.48 19.48 25.97
C MET A 654 -5.76 20.10 26.53
N GLY A 655 -5.71 20.60 27.76
CA GLY A 655 -6.79 21.42 28.29
C GLY A 655 -6.79 22.81 27.67
N ARG A 656 -7.87 23.17 26.95
CA ARG A 656 -8.08 24.52 26.37
C ARG A 656 -6.89 25.05 25.53
N PRO A 657 -6.40 24.31 24.53
CA PRO A 657 -5.24 24.71 23.76
C PRO A 657 -5.54 25.93 22.89
N GLN A 658 -4.61 26.90 22.89
CA GLN A 658 -4.70 28.10 22.06
C GLN A 658 -3.32 28.55 21.58
N VAL A 659 -3.28 29.08 20.36
CA VAL A 659 -2.07 29.70 19.78
C VAL A 659 -2.24 31.21 19.72
N ARG A 660 -1.15 31.92 20.02
CA ARG A 660 -1.12 33.37 20.19
C ARG A 660 0.05 33.95 19.40
N VAL A 661 -0.20 35.06 18.70
CA VAL A 661 0.88 35.92 18.17
C VAL A 661 1.10 37.05 19.17
N LEU A 662 2.33 37.18 19.69
CA LEU A 662 2.71 38.24 20.62
C LEU A 662 3.68 39.21 19.96
N ASN A 663 3.55 40.49 20.29
CA ASN A 663 4.54 41.51 19.92
C ASN A 663 5.79 41.44 20.82
N ASN A 664 6.79 42.28 20.54
CA ASN A 664 8.02 42.39 21.36
C ASN A 664 7.79 42.70 22.84
N HIS A 665 6.65 43.30 23.20
CA HIS A 665 6.29 43.61 24.58
C HIS A 665 5.55 42.46 25.28
N GLY A 666 5.39 41.31 24.61
CA GLY A 666 4.65 40.16 25.15
C GLY A 666 3.14 40.36 25.20
N THR A 667 2.59 41.34 24.48
CA THR A 667 1.14 41.55 24.38
C THR A 667 0.57 40.70 23.24
N PRO A 668 -0.49 39.91 23.47
CA PRO A 668 -1.14 39.14 22.41
C PRO A 668 -1.84 40.08 21.42
N VAL A 669 -1.51 39.93 20.14
CA VAL A 669 -2.12 40.66 19.02
C VAL A 669 -3.26 39.84 18.42
N ARG A 670 -3.13 38.52 18.43
CA ARG A 670 -4.15 37.58 17.96
C ARG A 670 -4.07 36.28 18.75
N THR A 671 -5.23 35.68 19.02
CA THR A 671 -5.36 34.37 19.67
C THR A 671 -6.35 33.53 18.87
N VAL A 672 -6.05 32.25 18.68
CA VAL A 672 -6.93 31.28 18.02
C VAL A 672 -6.90 29.97 18.82
N PRO A 673 -8.06 29.38 19.18
CA PRO A 673 -8.10 28.09 19.85
C PRO A 673 -7.72 26.96 18.87
N LEU A 674 -7.06 25.93 19.36
CA LEU A 674 -6.86 24.69 18.61
C LEU A 674 -8.03 23.73 18.87
N LYS A 675 -8.33 22.89 17.89
CA LYS A 675 -9.30 21.80 18.00
C LYS A 675 -8.58 20.47 17.82
N GLN A 676 -9.01 19.45 18.56
CA GLN A 676 -8.54 18.10 18.31
C GLN A 676 -9.10 17.61 16.98
N THR A 677 -8.23 17.16 16.07
CA THR A 677 -8.61 16.62 14.75
C THR A 677 -8.55 15.10 14.71
N ASP A 678 -7.65 14.52 15.49
CA ASP A 678 -7.54 13.08 15.73
C ASP A 678 -7.08 12.85 17.18
N PRO A 679 -7.04 11.60 17.69
CA PRO A 679 -6.64 11.34 19.09
C PRO A 679 -5.25 11.88 19.50
N LEU A 680 -4.38 12.22 18.55
CA LEU A 680 -3.01 12.67 18.80
C LEU A 680 -2.77 14.13 18.39
N THR A 681 -3.54 14.66 17.44
CA THR A 681 -3.25 15.92 16.75
C THR A 681 -4.31 16.97 17.05
N TYR A 682 -3.84 18.17 17.38
CA TYR A 682 -4.64 19.38 17.48
C TYR A 682 -4.28 20.34 16.37
N SER A 683 -5.27 20.96 15.75
CA SER A 683 -5.06 21.88 14.63
C SER A 683 -5.79 23.21 14.75
N ALA A 684 -5.32 24.21 14.01
CA ALA A 684 -6.02 25.47 13.79
C ALA A 684 -5.65 26.10 12.45
N PRO A 685 -6.63 26.68 11.70
CA PRO A 685 -6.34 27.49 10.52
C PRO A 685 -5.43 28.68 10.86
N PHE A 686 -4.36 28.88 10.09
CA PHE A 686 -3.30 29.82 10.46
C PHE A 686 -3.49 31.25 9.89
N ARG A 687 -4.44 31.43 8.96
CA ARG A 687 -4.72 32.69 8.25
C ARG A 687 -4.76 33.92 9.15
N ALA A 688 -5.52 33.87 10.24
CA ALA A 688 -5.71 35.03 11.10
C ALA A 688 -4.44 35.39 11.88
N LEU A 689 -3.66 34.38 12.28
CA LEU A 689 -2.40 34.56 13.02
C LEU A 689 -1.33 35.12 12.08
N ALA A 690 -1.14 34.51 10.90
CA ALA A 690 -0.19 34.98 9.89
C ALA A 690 -0.49 36.41 9.43
N THR A 691 -1.78 36.75 9.19
CA THR A 691 -2.19 38.11 8.80
C THR A 691 -1.85 39.14 9.88
N SER A 692 -2.07 38.81 11.16
CA SER A 692 -1.70 39.70 12.27
C SER A 692 -0.18 39.79 12.44
N ALA A 693 0.54 38.67 12.35
CA ALA A 693 1.99 38.63 12.45
C ALA A 693 2.67 39.49 11.38
N ALA A 694 2.18 39.47 10.14
CA ALA A 694 2.72 40.26 9.03
C ALA A 694 2.71 41.78 9.26
N THR A 695 1.93 42.28 10.23
CA THR A 695 1.90 43.71 10.62
C THR A 695 2.95 44.09 11.67
N LEU A 696 3.63 43.10 12.26
CA LEU A 696 4.61 43.30 13.32
C LEU A 696 6.03 43.39 12.76
N PRO A 697 6.92 44.22 13.36
CA PRO A 697 8.33 44.21 13.00
C PRO A 697 9.06 42.97 13.55
N SER A 698 8.67 42.50 14.73
CA SER A 698 9.16 41.28 15.37
C SER A 698 8.20 40.85 16.50
N GLY A 699 8.36 39.63 17.01
CA GLY A 699 7.45 39.04 17.98
C GLY A 699 7.67 37.54 18.17
N ARG A 700 6.64 36.81 18.60
CA ARG A 700 6.68 35.34 18.69
C ARG A 700 5.31 34.70 18.47
N VAL A 701 5.30 33.46 18.03
CA VAL A 701 4.13 32.57 18.01
C VAL A 701 4.25 31.64 19.21
N GLU A 702 3.24 31.62 20.07
CA GLU A 702 3.23 30.91 21.35
C GLU A 702 2.01 29.99 21.43
N LEU A 703 2.22 28.74 21.82
CA LEU A 703 1.17 27.80 22.21
C LEU A 703 0.96 27.86 23.72
N GLU A 704 -0.29 27.87 24.15
CA GLU A 704 -0.67 27.81 25.56
C GLU A 704 -1.75 26.73 25.76
N TRP A 705 -1.59 25.89 26.77
CA TRP A 705 -2.59 24.89 27.18
C TRP A 705 -2.47 24.58 28.69
N VAL A 706 -3.43 23.85 29.23
CA VAL A 706 -3.36 23.23 30.56
C VAL A 706 -2.88 21.80 30.39
N ASP A 707 -1.70 21.49 30.94
CA ASP A 707 -1.11 20.16 30.89
C ASP A 707 -1.91 19.22 31.80
N SER A 708 -2.40 18.10 31.26
CA SER A 708 -3.28 17.18 31.99
C SER A 708 -2.57 16.44 33.13
N ARG A 709 -1.25 16.28 33.07
CA ARG A 709 -0.47 15.57 34.09
C ARG A 709 -0.02 16.49 35.21
N ALA A 710 0.48 17.67 34.86
CA ALA A 710 0.90 18.67 35.84
C ALA A 710 -0.27 19.47 36.44
N ASP A 711 -1.45 19.48 35.79
CA ASP A 711 -2.60 20.36 36.07
C ASP A 711 -2.20 21.86 36.12
N GLU A 712 -1.22 22.23 35.30
CA GLU A 712 -0.66 23.58 35.24
C GLU A 712 -0.73 24.17 33.83
N ARG A 713 -0.89 25.49 33.75
CA ARG A 713 -0.84 26.20 32.48
C ARG A 713 0.58 26.24 31.94
N THR A 714 0.78 25.61 30.79
CA THR A 714 2.05 25.57 30.07
C THR A 714 1.99 26.52 28.87
N SER A 715 3.07 27.29 28.66
CA SER A 715 3.23 28.20 27.52
C SER A 715 4.57 27.94 26.84
N VAL A 716 4.54 27.75 25.51
CA VAL A 716 5.70 27.36 24.70
C VAL A 716 5.80 28.25 23.48
N THR A 717 6.99 28.79 23.23
CA THR A 717 7.26 29.51 21.99
C THR A 717 7.49 28.52 20.86
N LEU A 718 6.64 28.56 19.83
CA LEU A 718 6.78 27.76 18.61
C LEU A 718 7.74 28.43 17.61
N ALA A 719 7.61 29.75 17.47
CA ALA A 719 8.46 30.52 16.57
C ALA A 719 8.85 31.88 17.12
N GLU A 720 10.09 32.27 16.90
CA GLU A 720 10.59 33.62 17.08
C GLU A 720 10.50 34.39 15.75
N LEU A 721 9.76 35.49 15.76
CA LEU A 721 9.59 36.35 14.59
C LEU A 721 10.66 37.44 14.63
N SER A 722 11.72 37.27 13.86
CA SER A 722 12.94 38.08 13.92
C SER A 722 13.43 38.48 12.53
N THR A 723 14.63 39.06 12.45
CA THR A 723 15.30 39.38 11.18
C THR A 723 15.68 38.11 10.41
N PRO A 724 15.82 38.21 9.07
CA PRO A 724 16.31 37.12 8.22
C PRO A 724 17.61 36.47 8.73
N HIS A 725 17.88 35.24 8.30
CA HIS A 725 19.10 34.50 8.66
C HIS A 725 20.38 35.13 8.09
N CYS A 726 20.28 35.76 6.92
CA CYS A 726 21.34 36.57 6.30
C CYS A 726 20.71 37.64 5.39
N ALA A 727 21.50 38.61 4.94
CA ALA A 727 21.08 39.64 3.99
C ALA A 727 21.22 39.21 2.51
N GLY A 728 22.14 38.29 2.23
CA GLY A 728 22.44 37.81 0.88
C GLY A 728 23.45 36.67 0.89
N VAL A 729 23.68 36.07 -0.29
CA VAL A 729 24.63 34.98 -0.50
C VAL A 729 25.34 35.16 -1.84
N THR A 730 26.63 34.85 -1.89
CA THR A 730 27.44 34.85 -3.13
C THR A 730 28.35 33.63 -3.17
N VAL A 731 28.76 33.19 -4.36
CA VAL A 731 29.80 32.16 -4.51
C VAL A 731 31.16 32.85 -4.66
N GLN A 732 32.14 32.48 -3.82
CA GLN A 732 33.53 32.96 -3.90
C GLN A 732 34.49 31.79 -3.64
N ASP A 733 35.47 31.58 -4.51
CA ASP A 733 36.50 30.53 -4.39
C ASP A 733 35.94 29.12 -4.06
N GLY A 734 34.79 28.76 -4.66
CA GLY A 734 34.12 27.47 -4.42
C GLY A 734 33.38 27.37 -3.08
N ALA A 735 33.06 28.48 -2.43
CA ALA A 735 32.30 28.52 -1.18
C ALA A 735 31.11 29.50 -1.25
N LEU A 736 30.04 29.21 -0.50
CA LEU A 736 28.96 30.15 -0.23
C LEU A 736 29.43 31.14 0.84
N VAL A 737 29.42 32.43 0.50
CA VAL A 737 29.72 33.54 1.41
C VAL A 737 28.43 34.28 1.74
N PHE A 738 28.06 34.27 3.01
CA PHE A 738 26.82 34.86 3.52
C PHE A 738 27.04 36.27 4.07
N GLU A 739 26.23 37.23 3.62
CA GLU A 739 26.24 38.61 4.12
C GLU A 739 25.39 38.71 5.40
N ASP A 740 25.92 39.34 6.45
CA ASP A 740 25.23 39.52 7.74
C ASP A 740 24.61 38.23 8.33
N LEU A 741 25.34 37.10 8.21
CA LEU A 741 24.91 35.81 8.75
C LEU A 741 24.65 35.92 10.26
N ALA A 742 23.45 35.54 10.68
CA ALA A 742 23.05 35.57 12.07
C ALA A 742 23.78 34.51 12.90
N GLN A 743 24.15 34.86 14.13
CA GLN A 743 24.81 33.95 15.08
C GLN A 743 23.81 32.96 15.68
N ARG A 744 23.53 31.86 14.96
CA ARG A 744 22.65 30.75 15.39
C ARG A 744 23.02 29.47 14.62
N SER A 745 22.55 28.30 15.07
CA SER A 745 22.76 27.03 14.37
C SER A 745 21.86 26.97 13.13
N LEU A 746 22.49 26.94 11.95
CA LEU A 746 21.83 27.00 10.65
C LEU A 746 22.37 25.91 9.73
N GLY A 747 21.46 25.31 8.96
CA GLY A 747 21.77 24.54 7.77
C GLY A 747 21.32 25.27 6.51
N ALA A 748 21.78 24.83 5.35
CA ALA A 748 21.30 25.31 4.05
C ALA A 748 20.82 24.14 3.18
N TRP A 749 19.79 24.39 2.39
CA TRP A 749 19.46 23.57 1.22
C TRP A 749 19.84 24.35 -0.03
N VAL A 750 20.52 23.69 -0.94
CA VAL A 750 21.09 24.30 -2.14
C VAL A 750 20.61 23.55 -3.38
N TRP A 751 19.94 24.25 -4.30
CA TRP A 751 19.48 23.70 -5.57
C TRP A 751 20.24 24.34 -6.74
N PRO A 752 20.70 23.56 -7.73
CA PRO A 752 21.15 24.11 -9.00
C PRO A 752 19.96 24.58 -9.85
N LEU A 753 19.87 25.88 -10.17
CA LEU A 753 18.77 26.41 -10.98
C LEU A 753 18.82 25.96 -12.45
N THR A 754 19.97 25.46 -12.90
CA THR A 754 20.14 24.85 -14.23
C THR A 754 19.66 23.40 -14.27
N ALA A 755 19.30 22.78 -13.13
CA ALA A 755 18.72 21.44 -13.03
C ALA A 755 17.56 21.42 -12.01
N PRO A 756 16.39 22.00 -12.34
CA PRO A 756 15.27 22.14 -11.41
C PRO A 756 14.66 20.81 -10.90
N TRP A 757 14.95 19.69 -11.57
CA TRP A 757 14.56 18.35 -11.12
C TRP A 757 15.52 17.75 -10.08
N ALA A 758 16.72 18.30 -9.93
CA ALA A 758 17.72 17.77 -9.01
C ALA A 758 17.29 18.07 -7.56
N PRO A 759 17.41 17.09 -6.63
CA PRO A 759 17.12 17.33 -5.24
C PRO A 759 18.10 18.35 -4.64
N ALA A 760 17.66 19.05 -3.61
CA ALA A 760 18.55 19.95 -2.87
C ALA A 760 19.70 19.17 -2.24
N VAL A 761 20.89 19.76 -2.28
CA VAL A 761 22.00 19.32 -1.45
C VAL A 761 21.88 19.98 -0.08
N THR A 762 21.89 19.17 0.98
CA THR A 762 21.82 19.66 2.36
C THR A 762 23.23 19.94 2.88
N LEU A 763 23.48 21.19 3.26
CA LEU A 763 24.64 21.60 4.05
C LEU A 763 24.20 21.64 5.52
N PRO A 764 24.65 20.68 6.36
CA PRO A 764 24.11 20.52 7.71
C PRO A 764 24.48 21.67 8.65
N GLU A 765 25.65 22.28 8.44
CA GLU A 765 26.15 23.42 9.21
C GLU A 765 26.66 24.51 8.28
N VAL A 766 26.25 25.75 8.55
CA VAL A 766 26.60 26.93 7.77
C VAL A 766 27.38 27.92 8.64
N GLU A 767 28.50 28.40 8.10
CA GLU A 767 29.31 29.47 8.64
C GLU A 767 29.29 30.67 7.68
N LYS A 768 30.00 31.75 8.02
CA LYS A 768 30.08 32.94 7.15
C LYS A 768 30.61 32.59 5.74
N SER A 769 31.48 31.59 5.66
CA SER A 769 32.02 31.03 4.42
C SER A 769 31.93 29.51 4.51
N THR A 770 31.02 28.90 3.76
CA THR A 770 30.81 27.45 3.76
C THR A 770 31.22 26.85 2.42
N PRO A 771 32.19 25.92 2.38
CA PRO A 771 32.59 25.25 1.14
C PRO A 771 31.40 24.59 0.43
N LEU A 772 31.32 24.75 -0.90
CA LEU A 772 30.37 24.01 -1.71
C LEU A 772 30.91 22.59 -1.98
N PRO A 773 30.03 21.59 -2.02
CA PRO A 773 30.35 20.29 -2.62
C PRO A 773 30.82 20.45 -4.06
N GLU A 774 31.73 19.58 -4.50
CA GLU A 774 32.32 19.63 -5.86
C GLU A 774 31.25 19.64 -6.95
N SER A 775 30.14 18.91 -6.74
CA SER A 775 29.00 18.84 -7.67
C SER A 775 28.25 20.17 -7.87
N LEU A 776 28.42 21.14 -6.97
CA LEU A 776 27.77 22.45 -7.04
C LEU A 776 28.72 23.58 -7.46
N ILE A 777 30.00 23.29 -7.68
CA ILE A 777 30.97 24.26 -8.22
C ILE A 777 30.76 24.36 -9.73
N ASP A 778 30.70 25.58 -10.26
CA ASP A 778 30.43 25.87 -11.68
C ASP A 778 29.11 25.25 -12.19
N ALA A 779 28.14 25.05 -11.30
CA ALA A 779 26.84 24.45 -11.60
C ALA A 779 25.80 25.46 -12.15
N GLY A 780 26.23 26.69 -12.47
CA GLY A 780 25.34 27.81 -12.75
C GLY A 780 24.66 28.35 -11.49
N PRO A 781 23.71 29.30 -11.63
CA PRO A 781 23.07 29.95 -10.48
C PRO A 781 22.47 28.94 -9.50
N LEU A 782 22.67 29.18 -8.20
CA LEU A 782 22.17 28.31 -7.13
C LEU A 782 21.06 29.01 -6.35
N ALA A 783 19.98 28.29 -6.04
CA ALA A 783 19.02 28.73 -5.03
C ALA A 783 19.42 28.18 -3.66
N VAL A 784 19.41 29.04 -2.65
CA VAL A 784 19.85 28.74 -1.28
C VAL A 784 18.77 29.13 -0.29
N ILE A 785 18.33 28.18 0.54
CA ILE A 785 17.43 28.41 1.66
C ILE A 785 18.15 28.06 2.96
N LEU A 786 18.27 29.04 3.85
CA LEU A 786 18.78 28.82 5.21
C LEU A 786 17.63 28.41 6.13
N HIS A 787 17.87 27.41 6.97
CA HIS A 787 16.88 26.94 7.93
C HIS A 787 17.52 26.74 9.31
N SER A 788 16.68 26.86 10.35
CA SER A 788 17.10 26.53 11.72
C SER A 788 17.18 25.01 11.86
N VAL A 789 18.32 24.49 12.33
CA VAL A 789 18.52 23.04 12.53
C VAL A 789 17.61 22.53 13.65
N ASP A 790 17.07 21.33 13.48
CA ASP A 790 16.39 20.60 14.54
C ASP A 790 17.15 19.29 14.77
N PRO A 791 17.88 19.13 15.88
CA PRO A 791 18.64 17.91 16.14
C PRO A 791 17.77 16.73 16.58
N PHE A 792 16.46 16.92 16.81
CA PHE A 792 15.54 15.90 17.32
C PHE A 792 14.61 15.33 16.25
N THR A 793 14.68 15.86 15.03
CA THR A 793 13.92 15.39 13.86
C THR A 793 14.74 15.58 12.60
N THR A 794 14.50 14.76 11.58
CA THR A 794 15.24 14.88 10.34
C THR A 794 14.48 15.80 9.39
N LEU A 795 14.96 17.04 9.25
CA LEU A 795 14.40 18.01 8.31
C LEU A 795 14.72 17.60 6.88
N ARG A 796 13.73 17.71 5.99
CA ARG A 796 13.86 17.37 4.58
C ARG A 796 13.78 18.64 3.75
N ALA A 797 14.67 18.78 2.79
CA ALA A 797 14.54 19.86 1.82
C ALA A 797 13.19 19.74 1.08
N PRO A 798 12.45 20.83 0.88
CA PRO A 798 11.35 20.88 -0.08
C PRO A 798 11.77 20.31 -1.44
N GLN A 799 10.79 19.92 -2.24
CA GLN A 799 11.07 19.43 -3.59
C GLN A 799 11.70 20.53 -4.45
N TYR A 800 11.14 21.74 -4.39
CA TYR A 800 11.56 22.91 -5.15
C TYR A 800 11.89 24.07 -4.21
N PRO A 801 12.83 24.96 -4.59
CA PRO A 801 13.09 26.19 -3.83
C PRO A 801 11.85 27.10 -3.86
N GLY A 802 11.50 27.68 -2.71
CA GLY A 802 10.40 28.65 -2.62
C GLY A 802 10.76 30.02 -3.22
N GLU A 803 9.76 30.89 -3.40
CA GLU A 803 9.91 32.24 -3.99
C GLU A 803 10.90 33.16 -3.26
N ARG A 804 11.26 32.83 -2.02
CA ARG A 804 12.13 33.63 -1.14
C ARG A 804 13.55 33.06 -1.02
N ALA A 805 13.85 31.97 -1.75
CA ALA A 805 15.19 31.42 -1.85
C ALA A 805 16.16 32.49 -2.36
N LEU A 806 17.34 32.55 -1.75
CA LEU A 806 18.39 33.47 -2.17
C LEU A 806 19.09 32.89 -3.39
N THR A 807 19.45 33.74 -4.35
CA THR A 807 20.19 33.31 -5.55
C THR A 807 21.67 33.62 -5.39
N ALA A 808 22.51 32.60 -5.48
CA ALA A 808 23.96 32.73 -5.54
C ALA A 808 24.41 32.58 -7.00
N GLU A 809 24.83 33.68 -7.63
CA GLU A 809 25.28 33.69 -9.02
C GLU A 809 26.68 33.04 -9.15
N GLN A 810 26.83 32.15 -10.13
CA GLN A 810 28.10 31.56 -10.56
C GLN A 810 27.99 31.08 -12.02
N PRO A 811 29.11 30.92 -12.76
CA PRO A 811 29.07 30.45 -14.13
C PRO A 811 28.72 28.95 -14.24
N GLY A 812 28.47 28.50 -15.47
CA GLY A 812 28.32 27.09 -15.82
C GLY A 812 26.91 26.51 -15.67
N TYR A 813 26.82 25.20 -15.55
CA TYR A 813 25.57 24.43 -15.46
C TYR A 813 25.82 23.12 -14.71
N TYR A 814 24.77 22.52 -14.14
CA TYR A 814 24.91 21.32 -13.33
C TYR A 814 25.28 20.08 -14.17
N THR A 815 26.39 19.43 -13.81
CA THR A 815 26.97 18.30 -14.57
C THR A 815 26.92 16.96 -13.84
N ALA A 816 26.68 16.94 -12.52
CA ALA A 816 26.68 15.73 -11.71
C ALA A 816 25.38 14.91 -11.85
N GLN A 817 25.09 14.47 -13.08
CA GLN A 817 23.87 13.77 -13.45
C GLN A 817 24.08 12.92 -14.72
N ASN A 818 23.28 11.87 -14.89
CA ASN A 818 23.40 10.92 -16.01
C ASN A 818 22.27 11.09 -17.03
N ASN A 819 22.26 10.25 -18.07
CA ASN A 819 21.11 9.99 -18.95
C ASN A 819 20.56 11.23 -19.68
N GLY A 820 21.44 12.02 -20.27
CA GLY A 820 21.03 13.19 -21.07
C GLY A 820 20.61 14.43 -20.26
N LEU A 821 20.47 14.33 -18.93
CA LEU A 821 20.09 15.46 -18.08
C LEU A 821 21.13 16.58 -18.07
N GLU A 822 22.42 16.24 -18.17
CA GLU A 822 23.49 17.23 -18.35
C GLU A 822 23.22 18.10 -19.59
N SER A 823 22.82 17.48 -20.70
CA SER A 823 22.51 18.21 -21.94
C SER A 823 21.29 19.11 -21.77
N LEU A 824 20.33 18.72 -20.94
CA LEU A 824 19.16 19.53 -20.63
C LEU A 824 19.54 20.74 -19.77
N SER A 825 20.42 20.55 -18.79
CA SER A 825 20.96 21.65 -17.98
C SER A 825 21.76 22.65 -18.81
N ALA A 826 22.57 22.18 -19.75
CA ALA A 826 23.28 23.04 -20.70
C ALA A 826 22.32 23.85 -21.59
N PHE A 827 21.21 23.25 -22.04
CA PHE A 827 20.17 23.96 -22.79
C PHE A 827 19.49 25.04 -21.94
N LEU A 828 19.11 24.73 -20.69
CA LEU A 828 18.49 25.69 -19.77
C LEU A 828 19.44 26.84 -19.39
N ALA A 829 20.73 26.55 -19.26
CA ALA A 829 21.77 27.58 -19.05
C ALA A 829 22.03 28.43 -20.30
N GLY A 830 21.50 28.06 -21.47
CA GLY A 830 21.71 28.74 -22.74
C GLY A 830 23.02 28.39 -23.45
N GLU A 831 23.79 27.43 -22.93
CA GLU A 831 25.03 26.90 -23.52
C GLU A 831 24.75 25.98 -24.73
N ARG A 832 23.51 25.54 -24.90
CA ARG A 832 23.01 24.84 -26.10
C ARG A 832 21.76 25.50 -26.69
N GLU A 833 21.65 25.46 -28.01
CA GLU A 833 20.48 26.01 -28.72
C GLU A 833 19.33 25.01 -28.80
N GLU A 834 19.62 23.72 -28.93
CA GLU A 834 18.62 22.64 -29.12
C GLU A 834 18.37 21.88 -27.81
N ALA A 835 17.10 21.57 -27.54
CA ALA A 835 16.72 20.73 -26.41
C ALA A 835 17.08 19.26 -26.70
N PRO A 836 17.59 18.51 -25.71
CA PRO A 836 17.83 17.08 -25.87
C PRO A 836 16.55 16.29 -26.19
N THR A 837 16.70 15.19 -26.92
CA THR A 837 15.61 14.33 -27.40
C THR A 837 15.66 12.91 -26.83
N ASP A 838 16.48 12.69 -25.79
CA ASP A 838 16.60 11.39 -25.13
C ASP A 838 15.24 11.00 -24.52
N PRO A 839 14.70 9.81 -24.81
CA PRO A 839 13.45 9.35 -24.21
C PRO A 839 13.45 9.36 -22.68
N GLU A 840 14.61 9.14 -22.04
CA GLU A 840 14.72 9.05 -20.58
C GLU A 840 14.46 10.39 -19.86
N ILE A 841 14.68 11.52 -20.54
CA ILE A 841 14.44 12.86 -19.97
C ILE A 841 13.02 13.37 -20.21
N MET A 842 12.22 12.70 -21.05
CA MET A 842 10.88 13.16 -21.41
C MET A 842 9.94 13.35 -20.21
N PRO A 843 9.96 12.53 -19.13
CA PRO A 843 9.16 12.79 -17.95
C PRO A 843 9.48 14.16 -17.31
N ILE A 844 10.76 14.54 -17.30
CA ILE A 844 11.24 15.81 -16.75
C ILE A 844 10.89 16.98 -17.68
N LEU A 845 10.87 16.77 -19.00
CA LEU A 845 10.41 17.78 -19.95
C LEU A 845 8.91 18.13 -19.73
N TRP A 846 8.10 17.17 -19.29
CA TRP A 846 6.70 17.43 -18.91
C TRP A 846 6.59 18.31 -17.67
N GLU A 847 7.42 18.06 -16.66
CA GLU A 847 7.51 18.90 -15.46
C GLU A 847 7.94 20.32 -15.82
N LEU A 848 8.97 20.46 -16.65
CA LEU A 848 9.44 21.75 -17.13
C LEU A 848 8.34 22.49 -17.91
N LEU A 849 7.59 21.80 -18.78
CA LEU A 849 6.48 22.40 -19.54
C LEU A 849 5.35 22.87 -18.62
N ALA A 850 5.11 22.16 -17.51
CA ALA A 850 4.07 22.52 -16.54
C ALA A 850 4.44 23.76 -15.72
N GLU A 851 5.72 23.96 -15.40
CA GLU A 851 6.22 25.03 -14.54
C GLU A 851 6.69 26.28 -15.31
N THR A 852 7.19 26.14 -16.54
CA THR A 852 7.86 27.25 -17.24
C THR A 852 6.89 28.15 -18.01
N ASP A 853 7.06 29.46 -17.80
CA ASP A 853 6.45 30.47 -18.65
C ASP A 853 7.32 30.90 -19.85
N ASP A 854 8.57 30.45 -19.89
CA ASP A 854 9.54 30.82 -20.92
C ASP A 854 9.10 30.32 -22.32
N PRO A 855 8.85 31.23 -23.29
CA PRO A 855 8.45 30.85 -24.63
C PRO A 855 9.48 29.98 -25.37
N ARG A 856 10.79 30.17 -25.12
CA ARG A 856 11.86 29.42 -25.78
C ARG A 856 11.84 27.95 -25.33
N SER A 857 11.84 27.72 -24.02
CA SER A 857 11.77 26.38 -23.42
C SER A 857 10.49 25.66 -23.83
N ARG A 858 9.34 26.33 -23.77
CA ARG A 858 8.04 25.76 -24.18
C ARG A 858 8.02 25.34 -25.65
N SER A 859 8.54 26.17 -26.55
CA SER A 859 8.61 25.85 -27.98
C SER A 859 9.56 24.68 -28.27
N ALA A 860 10.70 24.63 -27.58
CA ALA A 860 11.67 23.54 -27.75
C ALA A 860 11.11 22.20 -27.26
N VAL A 861 10.52 22.18 -26.05
CA VAL A 861 9.89 20.97 -25.48
C VAL A 861 8.76 20.46 -26.38
N SER A 862 7.89 21.37 -26.87
CA SER A 862 6.79 20.99 -27.77
C SER A 862 7.30 20.41 -29.09
N ALA A 863 8.40 20.94 -29.64
CA ALA A 863 9.03 20.40 -30.83
C ALA A 863 9.64 19.00 -30.59
N THR A 864 10.28 18.79 -29.44
CA THR A 864 10.78 17.48 -29.01
C THR A 864 9.65 16.46 -28.90
N PHE A 865 8.54 16.82 -28.24
CA PHE A 865 7.37 15.94 -28.15
C PHE A 865 6.75 15.62 -29.51
N ALA A 866 6.67 16.60 -30.42
CA ALA A 866 6.17 16.37 -31.77
C ALA A 866 7.07 15.43 -32.60
N SER A 867 8.37 15.35 -32.28
CA SER A 867 9.30 14.44 -32.96
C SER A 867 9.17 12.98 -32.51
N ALA A 868 8.68 12.75 -31.27
CA ALA A 868 8.48 11.42 -30.69
C ALA A 868 7.19 11.34 -29.86
N PRO A 869 5.99 11.40 -30.48
CA PRO A 869 4.71 11.53 -29.78
C PRO A 869 4.40 10.39 -28.81
N SER A 870 4.61 9.13 -29.22
CA SER A 870 4.34 7.96 -28.37
C SER A 870 5.23 7.94 -27.12
N ALA A 871 6.53 8.20 -27.30
CA ALA A 871 7.46 8.25 -26.18
C ALA A 871 7.11 9.38 -25.21
N ALA A 872 6.67 10.54 -25.73
CA ALA A 872 6.21 11.65 -24.91
C ALA A 872 4.94 11.30 -24.12
N ILE A 873 3.95 10.64 -24.74
CA ILE A 873 2.72 10.19 -24.06
C ILE A 873 3.05 9.18 -22.96
N ALA A 874 3.87 8.17 -23.26
CA ALA A 874 4.31 7.17 -22.27
C ALA A 874 5.04 7.83 -21.09
N ALA A 875 5.93 8.78 -21.38
CA ALA A 875 6.70 9.50 -20.37
C ALA A 875 5.85 10.40 -19.46
N LEU A 876 4.65 10.81 -19.87
CA LEU A 876 3.76 11.62 -19.04
C LEU A 876 3.29 10.84 -17.80
N ALA A 877 3.04 9.54 -17.95
CA ALA A 877 2.66 8.66 -16.84
C ALA A 877 3.78 8.49 -15.80
N ASP A 878 5.04 8.70 -16.21
CA ASP A 878 6.23 8.65 -15.37
C ASP A 878 6.64 10.01 -14.78
N SER A 879 5.93 11.08 -15.14
CA SER A 879 6.23 12.46 -14.71
C SER A 879 5.62 12.81 -13.34
N LEU A 880 6.06 13.93 -12.77
CA LEU A 880 5.46 14.53 -11.57
C LEU A 880 4.27 15.46 -11.88
N VAL A 881 3.81 15.53 -13.13
CA VAL A 881 2.63 16.33 -13.50
C VAL A 881 1.39 15.72 -12.84
N PRO A 882 0.64 16.48 -12.00
CA PRO A 882 -0.57 15.98 -11.34
C PRO A 882 -1.59 15.43 -12.35
N ALA A 883 -2.26 14.32 -12.02
CA ALA A 883 -3.20 13.62 -12.93
C ALA A 883 -4.23 14.56 -13.55
N GLY A 884 -4.84 15.42 -12.73
CA GLY A 884 -5.86 16.37 -13.17
C GLY A 884 -5.36 17.44 -14.14
N LEU A 885 -4.04 17.64 -14.27
CA LEU A 885 -3.45 18.59 -15.23
C LEU A 885 -2.94 17.89 -16.50
N GLN A 886 -2.73 16.57 -16.47
CA GLN A 886 -2.15 15.82 -17.59
C GLN A 886 -2.92 16.00 -18.91
N PRO A 887 -4.27 15.88 -18.97
CA PRO A 887 -5.00 16.06 -20.23
C PRO A 887 -4.83 17.48 -20.78
N GLY A 888 -4.81 18.49 -19.89
CA GLY A 888 -4.56 19.87 -20.26
C GLY A 888 -3.18 20.07 -20.87
N ARG A 889 -2.14 19.41 -20.33
CA ARG A 889 -0.77 19.45 -20.87
C ARG A 889 -0.64 18.74 -22.22
N VAL A 890 -1.32 17.61 -22.43
CA VAL A 890 -1.40 16.92 -23.74
C VAL A 890 -2.05 17.79 -24.83
N ILE A 891 -3.07 18.57 -24.46
CA ILE A 891 -3.70 19.53 -25.38
C ILE A 891 -2.76 20.70 -25.66
N ALA A 892 -2.13 21.27 -24.62
CA ALA A 892 -1.24 22.41 -24.74
C ALA A 892 0.03 22.13 -25.56
N SER A 893 0.57 20.90 -25.50
CA SER A 893 1.71 20.47 -26.32
C SER A 893 1.35 20.15 -27.77
N GLY A 894 0.06 20.04 -28.09
CA GLY A 894 -0.45 19.67 -29.41
C GLY A 894 -0.54 18.16 -29.65
N LEU A 895 -0.09 17.31 -28.70
CA LEU A 895 -0.11 15.86 -28.84
C LEU A 895 -1.52 15.27 -28.99
N ALA A 896 -2.56 15.94 -28.48
CA ALA A 896 -3.95 15.53 -28.70
C ALA A 896 -4.31 15.40 -30.19
N THR A 897 -3.62 16.13 -31.06
CA THR A 897 -3.84 16.16 -32.52
C THR A 897 -2.90 15.26 -33.32
N VAL A 898 -2.07 14.45 -32.65
CA VAL A 898 -1.09 13.55 -33.27
C VAL A 898 -1.51 12.10 -33.03
N ALA A 899 -1.39 11.25 -34.05
CA ALA A 899 -1.69 9.83 -33.89
C ALA A 899 -0.61 9.18 -33.01
N SER A 900 -1.03 8.37 -32.06
CA SER A 900 -0.10 7.58 -31.26
C SER A 900 0.39 6.41 -32.11
N GLY A 901 1.69 6.17 -32.15
CA GLY A 901 2.27 4.93 -32.65
C GLY A 901 2.29 3.84 -31.57
N PRO A 902 2.50 2.55 -31.94
CA PRO A 902 2.62 1.45 -30.98
C PRO A 902 3.77 1.71 -30.00
N GLY A 903 3.59 1.29 -28.74
CA GLY A 903 4.61 1.38 -27.70
C GLY A 903 5.82 0.46 -27.96
N GLU A 904 6.85 0.59 -27.13
CA GLU A 904 7.96 -0.37 -27.15
C GLU A 904 7.49 -1.74 -26.60
N PRO A 905 7.76 -2.85 -27.30
CA PRO A 905 7.38 -4.19 -26.84
C PRO A 905 8.01 -4.51 -25.48
N GLY A 906 7.19 -5.00 -24.54
CA GLY A 906 7.67 -5.46 -23.22
C GLY A 906 7.78 -4.38 -22.14
N ARG A 907 7.42 -3.12 -22.43
CA ARG A 907 7.24 -2.11 -21.37
C ARG A 907 5.93 -2.40 -20.64
N ASP A 908 6.03 -2.95 -19.44
CA ASP A 908 4.88 -3.06 -18.54
C ASP A 908 4.53 -1.65 -18.04
N THR A 909 3.51 -1.04 -18.64
CA THR A 909 3.09 0.34 -18.33
C THR A 909 2.32 0.44 -17.02
N GLY A 910 2.14 -0.68 -16.29
CA GLY A 910 1.82 -0.72 -14.87
C GLY A 910 0.88 0.39 -14.42
N HIS A 911 -0.29 0.50 -15.08
CA HIS A 911 -1.49 1.26 -14.69
C HIS A 911 -1.34 2.67 -14.06
N ARG A 912 -0.24 3.39 -14.28
CA ARG A 912 -0.02 4.70 -13.63
C ARG A 912 -1.04 5.75 -14.06
N ALA A 913 -1.51 5.71 -15.31
CA ALA A 913 -2.61 6.54 -15.80
C ALA A 913 -3.45 5.76 -16.83
N ALA A 914 -4.62 5.26 -16.40
CA ALA A 914 -5.44 4.36 -17.21
C ALA A 914 -5.76 4.89 -18.62
N TRP A 915 -6.00 6.19 -18.77
CA TRP A 915 -6.41 6.76 -20.07
C TRP A 915 -5.23 6.87 -21.06
N LEU A 916 -4.00 7.06 -20.56
CA LEU A 916 -2.79 7.04 -21.38
C LEU A 916 -2.51 5.61 -21.86
N GLY A 917 -2.59 4.63 -20.95
CA GLY A 917 -2.45 3.21 -21.31
C GLY A 917 -3.53 2.75 -22.30
N ALA A 918 -4.76 3.26 -22.18
CA ALA A 918 -5.82 2.98 -23.15
C ALA A 918 -5.49 3.51 -24.56
N LEU A 919 -4.92 4.71 -24.68
CA LEU A 919 -4.50 5.27 -25.97
C LEU A 919 -3.36 4.47 -26.61
N GLU A 920 -2.40 4.01 -25.80
CA GLU A 920 -1.30 3.15 -26.26
C GLU A 920 -1.80 1.80 -26.75
N LEU A 921 -2.66 1.14 -25.96
CA LEU A 921 -3.26 -0.15 -26.32
C LEU A 921 -4.14 -0.03 -27.57
N LEU A 922 -4.91 1.06 -27.73
CA LEU A 922 -5.67 1.33 -28.95
C LEU A 922 -4.75 1.48 -30.18
N ALA A 923 -3.61 2.16 -30.03
CA ALA A 923 -2.61 2.31 -31.10
C ALA A 923 -1.93 0.96 -31.44
N GLU A 924 -1.58 0.16 -30.44
CA GLU A 924 -1.03 -1.20 -30.64
C GLU A 924 -2.04 -2.11 -31.36
N ILE A 925 -3.30 -2.12 -30.91
CA ILE A 925 -4.37 -2.88 -31.56
C ILE A 925 -4.51 -2.44 -33.02
N ALA A 926 -4.40 -1.14 -33.32
CA ALA A 926 -4.45 -0.58 -34.67
C ALA A 926 -3.26 -0.99 -35.55
N ALA A 927 -2.07 -1.13 -34.96
CA ALA A 927 -0.85 -1.51 -35.67
C ALA A 927 -0.72 -3.03 -35.90
N THR A 928 -1.31 -3.86 -35.04
CA THR A 928 -1.24 -5.33 -35.13
C THR A 928 -2.12 -5.87 -36.25
N GLU A 929 -1.57 -6.78 -37.06
CA GLU A 929 -2.31 -7.43 -38.16
C GLU A 929 -3.52 -8.23 -37.66
N GLU A 930 -4.65 -8.13 -38.35
CA GLU A 930 -5.90 -8.81 -37.96
C GLU A 930 -5.80 -10.35 -38.06
N SER A 931 -4.83 -10.86 -38.81
CA SER A 931 -4.51 -12.29 -38.90
C SER A 931 -3.89 -12.86 -37.61
N ASP A 932 -3.23 -12.05 -36.79
CA ASP A 932 -2.65 -12.48 -35.52
C ASP A 932 -3.69 -12.44 -34.40
N ARG A 933 -4.53 -13.47 -34.38
CA ARG A 933 -5.66 -13.59 -33.44
C ARG A 933 -5.23 -13.70 -31.98
N VAL A 934 -4.03 -14.22 -31.71
CA VAL A 934 -3.53 -14.39 -30.34
C VAL A 934 -3.13 -13.03 -29.78
N ALA A 935 -2.26 -12.30 -30.49
CA ALA A 935 -1.84 -10.96 -30.08
C ALA A 935 -3.02 -9.98 -30.00
N GLN A 936 -3.95 -10.01 -30.96
CA GLN A 936 -5.18 -9.21 -30.93
C GLN A 936 -6.05 -9.51 -29.70
N ARG A 937 -6.18 -10.79 -29.31
CA ARG A 937 -6.97 -11.17 -28.14
C ARG A 937 -6.30 -10.70 -26.84
N GLU A 938 -4.99 -10.86 -26.73
CA GLU A 938 -4.21 -10.40 -25.57
C GLU A 938 -4.30 -8.89 -25.39
N LEU A 939 -4.09 -8.11 -26.45
CA LEU A 939 -4.18 -6.65 -26.40
C LEU A 939 -5.60 -6.16 -26.05
N ARG A 940 -6.65 -6.82 -26.56
CA ARG A 940 -8.04 -6.47 -26.24
C ARG A 940 -8.41 -6.81 -24.80
N ASN A 941 -7.87 -7.90 -24.26
CA ASN A 941 -8.03 -8.22 -22.84
C ASN A 941 -7.36 -7.15 -21.96
N ARG A 942 -6.10 -6.79 -22.26
CA ARG A 942 -5.40 -5.71 -21.55
C ARG A 942 -6.16 -4.37 -21.62
N LEU A 943 -6.73 -4.04 -22.78
CA LEU A 943 -7.54 -2.83 -22.95
C LEU A 943 -8.82 -2.87 -22.10
N ALA A 944 -9.46 -4.03 -21.99
CA ALA A 944 -10.64 -4.20 -21.13
C ALA A 944 -10.30 -4.05 -19.64
N ASP A 945 -9.13 -4.53 -19.22
CA ASP A 945 -8.68 -4.43 -17.83
C ASP A 945 -8.38 -2.97 -17.43
N VAL A 946 -7.81 -2.20 -18.36
CA VAL A 946 -7.45 -0.78 -18.15
C VAL A 946 -8.65 0.16 -18.27
N ALA A 947 -9.41 0.05 -19.37
CA ALA A 947 -10.42 1.04 -19.75
C ALA A 947 -11.86 0.54 -19.61
N GLY A 948 -12.06 -0.74 -19.29
CA GLY A 948 -13.38 -1.36 -19.15
C GLY A 948 -13.85 -2.03 -20.45
N ARG A 949 -14.81 -2.96 -20.36
CA ARG A 949 -15.31 -3.69 -21.54
C ARG A 949 -16.09 -2.79 -22.51
N GLY A 950 -16.61 -1.65 -22.04
CA GLY A 950 -17.34 -0.68 -22.86
C GLY A 950 -16.52 -0.17 -24.05
N ILE A 951 -15.22 0.07 -23.86
CA ILE A 951 -14.36 0.58 -24.94
C ILE A 951 -14.20 -0.42 -26.09
N LEU A 952 -14.25 -1.73 -25.81
CA LEU A 952 -14.20 -2.75 -26.85
C LEU A 952 -15.43 -2.68 -27.76
N ASN A 953 -16.61 -2.47 -27.16
CA ASN A 953 -17.84 -2.27 -27.93
C ASN A 953 -17.76 -0.99 -28.78
N THR A 954 -17.19 0.09 -28.25
CA THR A 954 -16.96 1.33 -29.00
C THR A 954 -16.00 1.11 -30.17
N LEU A 955 -14.94 0.34 -29.98
CA LEU A 955 -13.98 -0.02 -31.03
C LEU A 955 -14.59 -0.90 -32.13
N ASP A 956 -15.57 -1.75 -31.79
CA ASP A 956 -16.25 -2.62 -32.75
C ASP A 956 -17.38 -1.92 -33.51
N THR A 957 -18.14 -1.05 -32.84
CA THR A 957 -19.35 -0.43 -33.42
C THR A 957 -19.13 0.99 -33.93
N GLY A 958 -18.03 1.64 -33.50
CA GLY A 958 -17.80 3.06 -33.74
C GLY A 958 -18.76 3.98 -32.97
N HIS A 959 -19.47 3.48 -31.96
CA HIS A 959 -20.43 4.24 -31.15
C HIS A 959 -20.19 3.98 -29.65
N ASP A 960 -20.06 5.07 -28.88
CA ASP A 960 -19.95 5.03 -27.42
C ASP A 960 -21.35 5.14 -26.80
N SER A 961 -21.83 4.02 -26.24
CA SER A 961 -23.16 3.94 -25.62
C SER A 961 -23.29 4.80 -24.36
N SER A 962 -22.18 5.15 -23.69
CA SER A 962 -22.20 6.00 -22.50
C SER A 962 -22.64 7.43 -22.82
N LEU A 963 -22.58 7.85 -24.09
CA LEU A 963 -23.04 9.18 -24.52
C LEU A 963 -24.55 9.38 -24.32
N ASP A 964 -25.32 8.29 -24.28
CA ASP A 964 -26.78 8.31 -24.07
C ASP A 964 -27.19 8.33 -22.60
N SER A 965 -26.40 7.69 -21.74
CA SER A 965 -26.64 7.52 -20.30
C SER A 965 -25.98 8.62 -19.46
N ALA A 966 -24.73 8.98 -19.77
CA ALA A 966 -23.96 10.01 -19.09
C ALA A 966 -24.07 11.38 -19.80
N CYS A 967 -25.14 12.13 -19.50
CA CYS A 967 -25.39 13.44 -20.09
C CYS A 967 -25.97 14.45 -19.09
N ILE A 968 -25.87 15.74 -19.44
CA ILE A 968 -26.58 16.82 -18.75
C ILE A 968 -27.88 17.03 -19.51
N ASP A 969 -29.00 17.06 -18.80
CA ASP A 969 -30.31 17.32 -19.37
C ASP A 969 -31.02 18.49 -18.67
N GLN A 970 -32.28 18.73 -19.05
CA GLN A 970 -33.10 19.77 -18.43
C GLN A 970 -33.27 19.57 -16.92
N SER A 971 -33.36 18.32 -16.44
CA SER A 971 -33.53 18.03 -15.02
C SER A 971 -32.29 18.43 -14.21
N THR A 972 -31.08 18.15 -14.72
CA THR A 972 -29.82 18.56 -14.08
C THR A 972 -29.71 20.08 -13.96
N VAL A 973 -30.11 20.82 -15.00
CA VAL A 973 -30.10 22.29 -14.99
C VAL A 973 -31.14 22.86 -14.02
N LEU A 974 -32.28 22.19 -13.84
CA LEU A 974 -33.27 22.59 -12.83
C LEU A 974 -32.76 22.35 -11.41
N ILE A 975 -32.07 21.24 -11.15
CA ILE A 975 -31.42 20.96 -9.86
C ILE A 975 -30.40 22.06 -9.53
N ALA A 976 -29.62 22.54 -10.51
CA ALA A 976 -28.64 23.61 -10.31
C ALA A 976 -29.25 24.93 -9.81
N LYS A 977 -30.57 25.13 -10.00
CA LYS A 977 -31.32 26.31 -9.58
C LYS A 977 -31.99 26.15 -8.20
N MET A 978 -31.93 24.96 -7.59
CA MET A 978 -32.45 24.70 -6.24
C MET A 978 -31.52 25.27 -5.16
N ASP A 979 -31.97 25.33 -3.90
CA ASP A 979 -31.10 25.70 -2.79
C ASP A 979 -30.06 24.60 -2.48
N ALA A 980 -28.95 24.98 -1.83
CA ALA A 980 -27.81 24.09 -1.62
C ALA A 980 -28.15 22.82 -0.83
N ALA A 981 -29.05 22.91 0.16
CA ALA A 981 -29.44 21.76 0.97
C ALA A 981 -30.31 20.77 0.17
N GLN A 982 -31.19 21.27 -0.69
CA GLN A 982 -31.96 20.45 -1.63
C GLN A 982 -31.08 19.80 -2.69
N GLN A 983 -30.08 20.53 -3.22
CA GLN A 983 -29.09 19.97 -4.12
C GLN A 983 -28.37 18.80 -3.46
N GLU A 984 -27.79 19.02 -2.28
CA GLU A 984 -27.05 18.00 -1.55
C GLU A 984 -27.89 16.74 -1.25
N ALA A 985 -29.16 16.92 -0.83
CA ALA A 985 -30.07 15.80 -0.58
C ALA A 985 -30.40 14.98 -1.83
N LEU A 986 -30.66 15.65 -2.97
CA LEU A 986 -30.91 14.95 -4.24
C LEU A 986 -29.65 14.26 -4.75
N LEU A 987 -28.49 14.92 -4.64
CA LEU A 987 -27.21 14.37 -5.07
C LEU A 987 -26.81 13.14 -4.24
N ALA A 988 -26.98 13.18 -2.93
CA ALA A 988 -26.76 12.02 -2.07
C ALA A 988 -27.63 10.82 -2.49
N HIS A 989 -28.87 11.07 -2.93
CA HIS A 989 -29.75 10.02 -3.43
C HIS A 989 -29.36 9.52 -4.84
N PHE A 990 -28.87 10.39 -5.73
CA PHE A 990 -28.45 10.02 -7.08
C PHE A 990 -27.10 9.29 -7.12
N PHE A 991 -26.19 9.59 -6.18
CA PHE A 991 -24.80 9.11 -6.20
C PHE A 991 -24.45 8.10 -5.11
N SER A 992 -25.41 7.67 -4.29
CA SER A 992 -25.19 6.68 -3.21
C SER A 992 -24.54 5.37 -3.69
N SER A 993 -24.72 5.00 -4.97
CA SER A 993 -24.13 3.81 -5.60
C SER A 993 -22.93 4.07 -6.49
N ALA A 994 -22.65 5.33 -6.88
CA ALA A 994 -21.66 5.67 -7.90
C ALA A 994 -20.30 6.13 -7.32
N GLU A 995 -20.26 6.65 -6.08
CA GLU A 995 -19.04 7.23 -5.48
C GLU A 995 -18.15 6.23 -4.70
N LEU A 996 -18.43 4.92 -4.74
CA LEU A 996 -17.78 3.99 -3.79
C LEU A 996 -16.40 3.49 -4.21
N VAL A 997 -16.20 3.25 -5.51
CA VAL A 997 -14.93 2.88 -6.13
C VAL A 997 -14.94 3.39 -7.57
N PRO A 998 -13.91 4.09 -8.04
CA PRO A 998 -13.80 4.48 -9.45
C PRO A 998 -13.90 3.25 -10.36
N GLY A 999 -14.93 3.23 -11.21
CA GLY A 999 -15.06 2.23 -12.28
C GLY A 999 -14.02 2.43 -13.37
N ALA A 1000 -13.94 1.50 -14.31
CA ALA A 1000 -13.08 1.67 -15.47
C ALA A 1000 -13.54 2.87 -16.32
N LEU A 1001 -12.63 3.46 -17.11
CA LEU A 1001 -12.88 4.73 -17.82
C LEU A 1001 -14.14 4.75 -18.68
N SER A 1002 -14.49 3.63 -19.30
CA SER A 1002 -15.67 3.49 -20.18
C SER A 1002 -16.93 3.00 -19.47
N ASP A 1003 -16.88 2.77 -18.15
CA ASP A 1003 -18.05 2.35 -17.39
C ASP A 1003 -19.04 3.52 -17.25
N ASP A 1004 -20.34 3.24 -17.39
CA ASP A 1004 -21.41 4.25 -17.37
C ASP A 1004 -21.36 5.13 -16.12
N ASN A 1005 -21.09 4.56 -14.95
CA ASN A 1005 -20.98 5.31 -13.68
C ASN A 1005 -19.76 6.25 -13.66
N ALA A 1006 -18.60 5.80 -14.16
CA ALA A 1006 -17.41 6.63 -14.23
C ALA A 1006 -17.62 7.81 -15.21
N ARG A 1007 -18.26 7.54 -16.35
CA ARG A 1007 -18.63 8.56 -17.34
C ARG A 1007 -19.67 9.54 -16.78
N LEU A 1008 -20.64 9.06 -16.02
CA LEU A 1008 -21.63 9.91 -15.35
C LEU A 1008 -20.99 10.83 -14.31
N LEU A 1009 -20.10 10.32 -13.46
CA LEU A 1009 -19.36 11.13 -12.48
C LEU A 1009 -18.50 12.20 -13.17
N ALA A 1010 -17.80 11.84 -14.24
CA ALA A 1010 -16.99 12.78 -15.02
C ALA A 1010 -17.83 13.92 -15.64
N VAL A 1011 -19.02 13.59 -16.17
CA VAL A 1011 -19.98 14.59 -16.66
C VAL A 1011 -20.53 15.42 -15.50
N PHE A 1012 -20.81 14.80 -14.36
CA PHE A 1012 -21.37 15.48 -13.20
C PHE A 1012 -20.38 16.44 -12.52
N GLU A 1013 -19.08 16.22 -12.62
CA GLU A 1013 -18.08 17.19 -12.14
C GLU A 1013 -18.27 18.57 -12.78
N THR A 1014 -18.82 18.65 -14.01
CA THR A 1014 -19.19 19.94 -14.62
C THR A 1014 -20.26 20.70 -13.84
N PHE A 1015 -21.17 19.99 -13.17
CA PHE A 1015 -22.16 20.59 -12.28
C PHE A 1015 -21.50 21.16 -11.03
N ARG A 1016 -20.54 20.44 -10.44
CA ARG A 1016 -19.79 20.88 -9.26
C ARG A 1016 -18.91 22.09 -9.57
N ARG A 1017 -18.26 22.10 -10.73
CA ARG A 1017 -17.34 23.17 -11.21
C ARG A 1017 -18.01 24.20 -12.13
N ARG A 1018 -19.35 24.29 -12.08
CA ARG A 1018 -20.15 25.11 -13.03
C ARG A 1018 -19.76 26.59 -13.07
N GLU A 1019 -19.39 27.19 -11.93
CA GLU A 1019 -19.03 28.61 -11.87
C GLU A 1019 -17.74 28.88 -12.67
N GLU A 1020 -16.72 28.05 -12.46
CA GLU A 1020 -15.45 28.13 -13.20
C GLU A 1020 -15.65 27.86 -14.70
N LEU A 1021 -16.51 26.89 -15.04
CA LEU A 1021 -16.82 26.56 -16.43
C LEU A 1021 -17.60 27.68 -17.13
N ILE A 1022 -18.57 28.34 -16.46
CA ILE A 1022 -19.28 29.50 -17.03
C ILE A 1022 -18.27 30.59 -17.40
N ASP A 1023 -17.36 30.90 -16.49
CA ASP A 1023 -16.37 31.95 -16.71
C ASP A 1023 -15.36 31.57 -17.79
N LEU A 1024 -14.89 30.32 -17.84
CA LEU A 1024 -13.99 29.85 -18.89
C LEU A 1024 -14.66 29.86 -20.27
N LEU A 1025 -15.83 29.25 -20.42
CA LEU A 1025 -16.55 29.14 -21.70
C LEU A 1025 -16.91 30.52 -22.27
N THR A 1026 -17.20 31.49 -21.39
CA THR A 1026 -17.51 32.87 -21.78
C THR A 1026 -16.26 33.69 -22.09
N SER A 1027 -15.20 33.58 -21.30
CA SER A 1027 -13.97 34.39 -21.45
C SER A 1027 -13.11 33.98 -22.64
N GLU A 1028 -13.06 32.67 -22.94
CA GLU A 1028 -12.27 32.11 -24.05
C GLU A 1028 -13.12 31.82 -25.31
N ASP A 1029 -14.42 32.19 -25.32
CA ASP A 1029 -15.38 32.05 -26.44
C ASP A 1029 -15.43 30.65 -27.08
N LEU A 1030 -15.32 29.57 -26.27
CA LEU A 1030 -15.13 28.19 -26.74
C LEU A 1030 -16.35 27.57 -27.47
N ILE A 1031 -17.54 28.13 -27.28
CA ILE A 1031 -18.78 27.60 -27.86
C ILE A 1031 -18.80 27.80 -29.39
N LYS A 1032 -18.37 28.96 -29.90
CA LYS A 1032 -18.38 29.23 -31.35
C LYS A 1032 -17.41 28.33 -32.12
N PRO A 1033 -16.14 28.14 -31.70
CA PRO A 1033 -15.24 27.13 -32.26
C PRO A 1033 -15.85 25.73 -32.26
N ALA A 1034 -16.47 25.29 -31.15
CA ALA A 1034 -17.08 23.96 -31.07
C ALA A 1034 -18.21 23.79 -32.11
N VAL A 1035 -19.13 24.75 -32.22
CA VAL A 1035 -20.19 24.71 -33.24
C VAL A 1035 -19.62 24.71 -34.67
N SER A 1036 -18.55 25.47 -34.91
CA SER A 1036 -17.86 25.47 -36.20
C SER A 1036 -17.24 24.12 -36.53
N LEU A 1037 -16.57 23.49 -35.56
CA LEU A 1037 -15.94 22.18 -35.71
C LEU A 1037 -16.99 21.08 -35.89
N LEU A 1038 -18.10 21.13 -35.16
CA LEU A 1038 -19.23 20.19 -35.31
C LEU A 1038 -19.80 20.19 -36.74
N ARG A 1039 -19.88 21.36 -37.39
CA ARG A 1039 -20.24 21.45 -38.82
C ARG A 1039 -19.17 20.85 -39.72
N GLY A 1040 -17.89 21.02 -39.37
CA GLY A 1040 -16.75 20.37 -40.03
C GLY A 1040 -16.83 18.84 -39.95
N LEU A 1041 -17.12 18.29 -38.77
CA LEU A 1041 -17.32 16.85 -38.55
C LEU A 1041 -18.38 16.29 -39.51
N ARG A 1042 -19.53 16.97 -39.65
CA ARG A 1042 -20.60 16.57 -40.58
C ARG A 1042 -20.12 16.43 -42.03
N SER A 1043 -19.21 17.31 -42.46
CA SER A 1043 -18.67 17.27 -43.82
C SER A 1043 -17.62 16.19 -44.02
N ALA A 1044 -16.89 15.81 -42.96
CA ALA A 1044 -15.83 14.82 -43.00
C ALA A 1044 -16.36 13.38 -42.79
N ASN A 1045 -17.21 13.15 -41.79
CA ASN A 1045 -17.81 11.85 -41.50
C ASN A 1045 -19.18 11.98 -40.82
N ARG A 1046 -20.23 11.42 -41.46
CA ARG A 1046 -21.61 11.53 -40.98
C ARG A 1046 -21.91 10.69 -39.73
N ALA A 1047 -21.23 9.55 -39.56
CA ALA A 1047 -21.43 8.67 -38.40
C ALA A 1047 -20.83 9.30 -37.14
N LEU A 1048 -19.59 9.78 -37.20
CA LEU A 1048 -18.94 10.50 -36.08
C LEU A 1048 -19.69 11.79 -35.71
N TYR A 1049 -20.23 12.50 -36.71
CA TYR A 1049 -21.13 13.63 -36.45
C TYR A 1049 -22.39 13.23 -35.67
N SER A 1050 -22.96 12.06 -35.95
CA SER A 1050 -24.13 11.55 -35.22
C SER A 1050 -23.79 11.33 -33.75
N ASN A 1051 -22.64 10.71 -33.44
CA ASN A 1051 -22.19 10.48 -32.07
C ASN A 1051 -21.96 11.80 -31.32
N ALA A 1052 -21.26 12.77 -31.94
CA ALA A 1052 -21.01 14.08 -31.34
C ALA A 1052 -22.31 14.84 -31.02
N ARG A 1053 -23.38 14.58 -31.77
CA ARG A 1053 -24.66 15.26 -31.65
C ARG A 1053 -25.53 14.72 -30.52
N VAL A 1054 -25.34 13.46 -30.07
CA VAL A 1054 -26.14 12.82 -29.02
C VAL A 1054 -26.24 13.70 -27.76
N ARG A 1055 -25.10 14.16 -27.22
CA ARG A 1055 -25.08 15.04 -26.04
C ARG A 1055 -25.75 16.40 -26.27
N PHE A 1056 -25.71 16.92 -27.50
CA PHE A 1056 -26.39 18.17 -27.85
C PHE A 1056 -27.91 18.00 -27.90
N ASP A 1057 -28.40 16.88 -28.45
CA ASP A 1057 -29.83 16.57 -28.51
C ASP A 1057 -30.43 16.33 -27.10
N LYS A 1058 -29.65 15.87 -26.12
CA LYS A 1058 -30.06 15.73 -24.70
C LYS A 1058 -30.32 17.07 -23.99
N LEU A 1059 -29.77 18.17 -24.51
CA LEU A 1059 -30.00 19.51 -23.99
C LEU A 1059 -31.27 20.18 -24.55
N ASP A 1060 -32.13 19.43 -25.27
CA ASP A 1060 -33.41 19.97 -25.74
C ASP A 1060 -34.25 20.52 -24.57
N GLY A 1061 -34.78 21.72 -24.74
CA GLY A 1061 -35.47 22.45 -23.67
C GLY A 1061 -34.59 23.23 -22.68
N VAL A 1062 -33.25 23.19 -22.79
CA VAL A 1062 -32.32 24.03 -22.02
C VAL A 1062 -31.98 25.31 -22.79
N ASN A 1063 -32.17 26.49 -22.19
CA ASN A 1063 -31.74 27.75 -22.78
C ASN A 1063 -30.23 27.96 -22.57
N THR A 1064 -29.41 27.43 -23.49
CA THR A 1064 -27.95 27.53 -23.44
C THR A 1064 -27.39 28.89 -23.87
N ASP A 1065 -28.23 29.79 -24.40
CA ASP A 1065 -27.88 31.20 -24.64
C ASP A 1065 -27.84 32.02 -23.33
N GLU A 1066 -28.47 31.53 -22.26
CA GLU A 1066 -28.37 32.12 -20.92
C GLU A 1066 -27.01 31.80 -20.30
N ARG A 1067 -26.24 32.83 -19.92
CA ARG A 1067 -24.88 32.68 -19.34
C ARG A 1067 -24.84 31.71 -18.16
N ALA A 1068 -25.87 31.70 -17.32
CA ALA A 1068 -25.96 30.83 -16.15
C ALA A 1068 -26.06 29.32 -16.50
N ASN A 1069 -26.47 28.98 -17.73
CA ASN A 1069 -26.61 27.60 -18.19
C ASN A 1069 -25.45 27.19 -19.13
N ALA A 1070 -24.48 28.06 -19.40
CA ALA A 1070 -23.41 27.80 -20.36
C ALA A 1070 -22.56 26.57 -20.01
N TRP A 1071 -22.36 26.29 -18.71
CA TRP A 1071 -21.63 25.10 -18.22
C TRP A 1071 -22.22 23.78 -18.74
N ALA A 1072 -23.53 23.71 -19.02
CA ALA A 1072 -24.17 22.52 -19.54
C ALA A 1072 -23.67 22.10 -20.93
N LEU A 1073 -23.03 23.04 -21.67
CA LEU A 1073 -22.39 22.75 -22.96
C LEU A 1073 -20.99 22.16 -22.81
N ALA A 1074 -20.37 22.14 -21.62
CA ALA A 1074 -19.00 21.65 -21.45
C ALA A 1074 -18.81 20.20 -21.97
N PRO A 1075 -19.69 19.21 -21.68
CA PRO A 1075 -19.58 17.87 -22.25
C PRO A 1075 -19.71 17.80 -23.77
N VAL A 1076 -20.44 18.73 -24.39
CA VAL A 1076 -20.57 18.82 -25.84
C VAL A 1076 -19.29 19.40 -26.44
N VAL A 1077 -18.77 20.48 -25.86
CA VAL A 1077 -17.55 21.17 -26.31
C VAL A 1077 -16.36 20.22 -26.23
N SER A 1078 -16.21 19.49 -25.11
CA SER A 1078 -15.15 18.49 -24.91
C SER A 1078 -15.15 17.41 -25.99
N LEU A 1079 -16.28 16.73 -26.20
CA LEU A 1079 -16.41 15.65 -27.18
C LEU A 1079 -16.14 16.13 -28.62
N VAL A 1080 -16.64 17.32 -28.99
CA VAL A 1080 -16.41 17.88 -30.33
C VAL A 1080 -14.94 18.19 -30.57
N PHE A 1081 -14.25 18.77 -29.58
CA PHE A 1081 -12.81 19.04 -29.68
C PHE A 1081 -12.00 17.74 -29.75
N ALA A 1082 -12.32 16.75 -28.91
CA ALA A 1082 -11.67 15.43 -28.93
C ALA A 1082 -11.83 14.74 -30.29
N LEU A 1083 -13.06 14.65 -30.83
CA LEU A 1083 -13.31 14.07 -32.15
C LEU A 1083 -12.60 14.83 -33.28
N ALA A 1084 -12.64 16.16 -33.26
CA ALA A 1084 -11.93 16.96 -34.27
C ALA A 1084 -10.41 16.74 -34.21
N ALA A 1085 -9.84 16.64 -33.01
CA ALA A 1085 -8.42 16.38 -32.79
C ALA A 1085 -8.02 14.99 -33.29
N ARG A 1086 -8.76 13.93 -32.92
CA ARG A 1086 -8.46 12.55 -33.34
C ARG A 1086 -8.72 12.30 -34.81
N MET A 1087 -9.76 12.90 -35.39
CA MET A 1087 -9.97 12.87 -36.84
C MET A 1087 -8.84 13.58 -37.60
N HIS A 1088 -8.27 14.65 -37.03
CA HIS A 1088 -7.10 15.30 -37.62
C HIS A 1088 -5.85 14.42 -37.54
N ALA A 1089 -5.59 13.83 -36.38
CA ALA A 1089 -4.49 12.90 -36.13
C ALA A 1089 -4.44 11.76 -37.15
N HIS A 1090 -5.62 11.23 -37.50
CA HIS A 1090 -5.83 10.09 -38.38
C HIS A 1090 -6.13 10.47 -39.85
N GLY A 1091 -5.96 11.74 -40.23
CA GLY A 1091 -6.11 12.20 -41.62
C GLY A 1091 -7.55 12.25 -42.16
N LEU A 1092 -8.56 11.99 -41.33
CA LEU A 1092 -9.99 12.10 -41.69
C LEU A 1092 -10.46 13.58 -41.78
N MET A 1093 -9.72 14.50 -41.16
CA MET A 1093 -9.98 15.95 -41.20
C MET A 1093 -8.67 16.73 -41.43
N GLY A 1094 -8.70 17.76 -42.29
CA GLY A 1094 -7.54 18.62 -42.55
C GLY A 1094 -7.16 19.52 -41.36
N LYS A 1095 -5.99 20.17 -41.45
CA LYS A 1095 -5.51 21.10 -40.41
C LYS A 1095 -6.57 22.18 -40.11
N SER A 1096 -6.93 22.33 -38.83
CA SER A 1096 -7.96 23.27 -38.38
C SER A 1096 -7.39 24.41 -37.57
N LYS A 1097 -7.32 25.61 -38.17
CA LYS A 1097 -6.96 26.85 -37.46
C LYS A 1097 -7.92 27.16 -36.31
N THR A 1098 -9.17 26.70 -36.41
CA THR A 1098 -10.19 26.86 -35.38
C THR A 1098 -9.87 26.04 -34.13
N LEU A 1099 -9.39 24.81 -34.29
CA LEU A 1099 -8.98 23.96 -33.17
C LEU A 1099 -7.69 24.49 -32.51
N GLU A 1100 -6.73 24.93 -33.32
CA GLU A 1100 -5.47 25.55 -32.84
C GLU A 1100 -5.75 26.80 -31.99
N ALA A 1101 -6.65 27.68 -32.45
CA ALA A 1101 -7.05 28.86 -31.70
C ALA A 1101 -7.81 28.54 -30.39
N ALA A 1102 -8.55 27.42 -30.35
CA ALA A 1102 -9.29 26.99 -29.17
C ALA A 1102 -8.45 26.16 -28.18
N SER A 1103 -7.25 25.71 -28.56
CA SER A 1103 -6.42 24.79 -27.77
C SER A 1103 -6.13 25.30 -26.35
N ARG A 1104 -5.83 26.60 -26.19
CA ARG A 1104 -5.57 27.18 -24.88
C ARG A 1104 -6.77 27.06 -23.93
N GLY A 1105 -7.97 27.38 -24.41
CA GLY A 1105 -9.17 27.28 -23.58
C GLY A 1105 -9.62 25.83 -23.39
N TRP A 1106 -9.40 24.95 -24.36
CA TRP A 1106 -9.62 23.50 -24.17
C TRP A 1106 -8.68 22.90 -23.13
N SER A 1107 -7.40 23.27 -23.15
CA SER A 1107 -6.41 22.87 -22.14
C SER A 1107 -6.84 23.29 -20.73
N ARG A 1108 -7.29 24.53 -20.55
CA ARG A 1108 -7.85 25.00 -19.27
C ARG A 1108 -9.14 24.30 -18.86
N MET A 1109 -9.99 23.95 -19.83
CA MET A 1109 -11.20 23.16 -19.54
C MET A 1109 -10.82 21.79 -19.00
N ALA A 1110 -9.76 21.18 -19.55
CA ALA A 1110 -9.23 19.93 -19.07
C ALA A 1110 -8.61 20.03 -17.66
N ASP A 1111 -8.03 21.17 -17.28
CA ASP A 1111 -7.56 21.42 -15.92
C ASP A 1111 -8.74 21.55 -14.90
N ILE A 1112 -9.96 21.86 -15.35
CA ILE A 1112 -11.17 21.96 -14.51
C ILE A 1112 -11.95 20.63 -14.44
N VAL A 1113 -12.12 19.95 -15.58
CA VAL A 1113 -12.87 18.70 -15.72
C VAL A 1113 -12.04 17.62 -16.45
N PRO A 1114 -10.96 17.11 -15.82
CA PRO A 1114 -9.98 16.24 -16.47
C PRO A 1114 -10.57 14.91 -16.94
N ASP A 1115 -11.39 14.25 -16.10
CA ASP A 1115 -11.95 12.92 -16.40
C ASP A 1115 -12.93 12.94 -17.58
N LEU A 1116 -13.66 14.05 -17.75
CA LEU A 1116 -14.52 14.26 -18.91
C LEU A 1116 -13.67 14.31 -20.19
N VAL A 1117 -12.61 15.12 -20.18
CA VAL A 1117 -11.76 15.34 -21.35
C VAL A 1117 -10.93 14.11 -21.69
N SER A 1118 -10.34 13.43 -20.71
CA SER A 1118 -9.56 12.21 -20.93
C SER A 1118 -10.43 11.08 -21.46
N GLY A 1119 -11.62 10.86 -20.88
CA GLY A 1119 -12.56 9.86 -21.37
C GLY A 1119 -13.12 10.19 -22.76
N ASP A 1120 -13.35 11.47 -23.08
CA ASP A 1120 -13.75 11.90 -24.43
C ASP A 1120 -12.62 11.70 -25.45
N LEU A 1121 -11.35 11.90 -25.08
CA LEU A 1121 -10.18 11.63 -25.93
C LEU A 1121 -10.04 10.14 -26.26
N VAL A 1122 -10.13 9.26 -25.25
CA VAL A 1122 -10.06 7.80 -25.44
C VAL A 1122 -11.24 7.30 -26.28
N SER A 1123 -12.45 7.77 -25.99
CA SER A 1123 -13.65 7.39 -26.75
C SER A 1123 -13.60 7.88 -28.19
N ALA A 1124 -13.11 9.12 -28.41
CA ALA A 1124 -12.89 9.67 -29.75
C ALA A 1124 -11.87 8.84 -30.55
N GLU A 1125 -10.79 8.38 -29.93
CA GLU A 1125 -9.80 7.53 -30.58
C GLU A 1125 -10.41 6.19 -31.00
N ALA A 1126 -11.11 5.49 -30.10
CA ALA A 1126 -11.76 4.23 -30.41
C ALA A 1126 -12.79 4.36 -31.55
N MET A 1127 -13.63 5.42 -31.53
CA MET A 1127 -14.61 5.69 -32.59
C MET A 1127 -13.94 5.98 -33.96
N VAL A 1128 -12.82 6.70 -33.96
CA VAL A 1128 -12.08 7.02 -35.19
C VAL A 1128 -11.41 5.77 -35.76
N LEU A 1129 -10.77 4.95 -34.92
CA LEU A 1129 -10.15 3.68 -35.34
C LEU A 1129 -11.18 2.69 -35.87
N ALA A 1130 -12.36 2.57 -35.23
CA ALA A 1130 -13.46 1.75 -35.72
C ALA A 1130 -13.90 2.18 -37.14
N THR A 1131 -13.96 3.49 -37.38
CA THR A 1131 -14.33 4.07 -38.67
C THR A 1131 -13.30 3.75 -39.76
N GLN A 1132 -12.00 3.74 -39.42
CA GLN A 1132 -10.94 3.38 -40.38
C GLN A 1132 -10.94 1.88 -40.73
N ARG A 1133 -11.34 1.02 -39.78
CA ARG A 1133 -11.44 -0.44 -40.00
C ARG A 1133 -12.69 -0.86 -40.77
N GLY A 1134 -13.78 -0.11 -40.63
CA GLY A 1134 -15.04 -0.34 -41.33
C GLY A 1134 -15.11 0.23 -42.75
N ALA A 1135 -14.04 0.87 -43.25
CA ALA A 1135 -13.89 1.42 -44.60
C ALA A 1135 -12.89 0.60 -45.41
#